data_AF-A0A945SA25-F1
#
_entry.id   AF-A0A945SA25-F1
#
_cell.length_a   1.000
_cell.length_b   1.000
_cell.length_c   1.000
_cell.angle_alpha   90.00
_cell.angle_beta   90.00
_cell.angle_gamma   90.00
#
_symmetry.space_group_name_H-M   'P 1'
#
loop_
_entity.id
_entity.type
_entity.pdbx_description
1 polymer ?
#
loop_
_entity_poly.entity_id
_entity_poly.type
_entity_poly.pdbx_seq_one_letter_code
_entity_poly.pdbx_strand_id
1 'polypeptide(L)'
;MLTCIRIVVFWCLLVPLVRAGDLYVARRRGVDSSTGLTAVGAAPNGPLRTIGRAVRLAKPGDTIHVDPAEGPYPEMVSFHSKSGVVGNPITLDGHGATLIGSDPLQPARWEAVGGGLYRNRTLFGEIKCDDAVLTRYFLVIDREMVRMNRTSKGPKAPFKHPNDLAVREWTYVENEQAFYIRIDAEKALTDYAILVPRRRNGVGVYGDSSHVVVRNVTSTYCINDGFSISSGQGKQIRDLHFENIRAIRCGDDGISAHADCAFSVDGFESRENSTGICDTGKSVTSYNRALIEGCFGCDVFFIVEAAMDGPAWHTMSNSVVVCNAANAVLCVGEGAPTNLCHVALKNVLFVGNRESSALVDVKRNATLTAEQVTFFDLDLVNRGSALTVTRSLFCGMDPPVLLLGRGDTCRLSSNHYAVGYLEMDGVRYGPRTDDQQRHRATTQDHDSTWSAWRGVDTIDHATVSENTAGARLSDDLGAVERGAWAAVRNRVPGGTAAARRAVTQGFDATESFTPLTVGPVGWLDSPGGQWRGFSLAGPTITAGRFLSSPHAVKLTRGGEHLYWECRSVVRAGQDYAVSFAMWREPGAGLVVATRNRFNRDDASVYVSPEGQLMLRNFAGPSAWHRTAILVPEEEWVQLRIQTRNDRDAFTAFLVRKGDDRAQEDQEERPLGFGGQGMTLAIFAPQGPKGASTFVDNVRFAATVEKKTMF
;
A
#
# COMPACT_ATOMS: atom_id res chain seq x y z
N MET A 1 83.48 7.67 -19.49
CA MET A 1 82.51 6.74 -20.10
C MET A 1 82.35 5.56 -19.14
N LEU A 2 81.33 5.57 -18.29
CA LEU A 2 80.90 4.40 -17.52
C LEU A 2 79.43 4.61 -17.11
N THR A 3 78.61 3.64 -17.48
CA THR A 3 77.16 3.73 -17.60
C THR A 3 76.52 2.96 -16.43
N CYS A 4 75.66 3.62 -15.66
CA CYS A 4 74.81 2.99 -14.66
C CYS A 4 73.41 2.75 -15.25
N ILE A 5 73.03 1.49 -15.41
CA ILE A 5 71.67 1.07 -15.80
C ILE A 5 70.86 0.81 -14.53
N ARG A 6 69.76 1.53 -14.36
CA ARG A 6 68.72 1.26 -13.34
C ARG A 6 67.70 0.29 -13.93
N ILE A 7 67.53 -0.87 -13.27
CA ILE A 7 66.47 -1.83 -13.55
C ILE A 7 65.20 -1.33 -12.83
N VAL A 8 64.14 -1.03 -13.60
CA VAL A 8 62.78 -0.82 -13.11
C VAL A 8 62.04 -2.15 -13.23
N VAL A 9 61.75 -2.80 -12.11
CA VAL A 9 60.91 -4.01 -12.06
C VAL A 9 59.45 -3.60 -12.12
N PHE A 10 58.80 -3.88 -13.24
CA PHE A 10 57.36 -3.69 -13.46
C PHE A 10 56.60 -4.83 -12.77
N TRP A 11 56.02 -4.58 -11.60
CA TRP A 11 55.02 -5.47 -11.00
C TRP A 11 53.67 -5.24 -11.71
N CYS A 12 53.40 -6.00 -12.77
CA CYS A 12 52.05 -6.14 -13.29
C CYS A 12 51.20 -6.90 -12.25
N LEU A 13 50.34 -6.17 -11.53
CA LEU A 13 49.29 -6.72 -10.69
C LEU A 13 48.40 -7.64 -11.53
N LEU A 14 48.59 -8.96 -11.37
CA LEU A 14 47.60 -9.98 -11.66
C LEU A 14 46.42 -9.76 -10.70
N VAL A 15 45.49 -8.88 -11.05
CA VAL A 15 44.20 -8.82 -10.39
C VAL A 15 43.42 -10.05 -10.89
N PRO A 16 43.12 -11.05 -10.04
CA PRO A 16 42.27 -12.15 -10.48
C PRO A 16 40.93 -11.58 -10.94
N LEU A 17 40.52 -11.89 -12.18
CA LEU A 17 39.15 -11.64 -12.61
C LEU A 17 38.24 -12.42 -11.65
N VAL A 18 37.59 -11.72 -10.73
CA VAL A 18 36.52 -12.28 -9.92
C VAL A 18 35.37 -12.54 -10.88
N ARG A 19 35.15 -13.82 -11.21
CA ARG A 19 34.05 -14.23 -12.08
C ARG A 19 32.78 -14.28 -11.24
N ALA A 20 31.86 -13.35 -11.48
CA ALA A 20 30.50 -13.38 -10.95
C ALA A 20 29.86 -14.75 -11.27
N GLY A 21 29.38 -15.44 -10.23
CA GLY A 21 28.64 -16.70 -10.35
C GLY A 21 27.19 -16.57 -9.87
N ASP A 22 26.34 -17.49 -10.34
CA ASP A 22 24.94 -17.57 -9.95
C ASP A 22 24.73 -18.70 -8.94
N LEU A 23 24.00 -18.41 -7.86
CA LEU A 23 23.56 -19.38 -6.85
C LEU A 23 22.04 -19.43 -6.84
N TYR A 24 21.46 -20.59 -7.11
CA TYR A 24 20.02 -20.79 -7.15
C TYR A 24 19.49 -21.40 -5.86
N VAL A 25 18.37 -20.87 -5.37
CA VAL A 25 17.70 -21.33 -4.16
C VAL A 25 16.25 -21.72 -4.48
N ALA A 26 15.86 -22.92 -4.04
CA ALA A 26 14.49 -23.40 -4.17
C ALA A 26 14.07 -24.20 -2.91
N ARG A 27 13.09 -23.66 -2.15
CA ARG A 27 12.74 -24.14 -0.80
C ARG A 27 12.38 -25.62 -0.71
N ARG A 28 11.53 -26.14 -1.61
CA ARG A 28 10.96 -27.50 -1.48
C ARG A 28 11.79 -28.51 -2.24
N ARG A 29 12.32 -28.13 -3.40
CA ARG A 29 13.06 -29.02 -4.31
C ARG A 29 14.59 -28.98 -4.15
N GLY A 30 15.13 -27.93 -3.52
CA GLY A 30 16.57 -27.78 -3.27
C GLY A 30 17.07 -28.59 -2.08
N VAL A 31 18.40 -28.76 -2.00
CA VAL A 31 19.09 -29.41 -0.88
C VAL A 31 20.37 -28.63 -0.55
N ASP A 32 20.64 -28.37 0.73
CA ASP A 32 21.78 -27.53 1.15
C ASP A 32 23.16 -28.21 1.01
N SER A 33 23.18 -29.50 0.64
CA SER A 33 24.38 -30.23 0.23
C SER A 33 24.74 -30.00 -1.25
N SER A 34 23.86 -29.39 -2.04
CA SER A 34 24.16 -29.00 -3.42
C SER A 34 25.09 -27.78 -3.48
N THR A 35 25.66 -27.54 -4.66
CA THR A 35 26.51 -26.39 -4.95
C THR A 35 25.71 -25.11 -5.22
N GLY A 36 24.47 -25.23 -5.67
CA GLY A 36 23.63 -24.10 -6.06
C GLY A 36 23.93 -23.56 -7.46
N LEU A 37 24.81 -24.18 -8.23
CA LEU A 37 25.26 -23.66 -9.54
C LEU A 37 24.25 -23.86 -10.67
N THR A 38 23.18 -24.63 -10.44
CA THR A 38 22.12 -24.82 -11.43
C THR A 38 20.75 -24.67 -10.79
N ALA A 39 19.82 -24.04 -11.51
CA ALA A 39 18.45 -23.81 -11.05
C ALA A 39 17.62 -25.10 -10.97
N VAL A 40 18.04 -26.18 -11.64
CA VAL A 40 17.31 -27.45 -11.77
C VAL A 40 18.27 -28.63 -11.63
N GLY A 41 17.75 -29.77 -11.18
CA GLY A 41 18.53 -31.00 -11.00
C GLY A 41 18.70 -31.38 -9.53
N ALA A 42 19.34 -32.53 -9.31
CA ALA A 42 19.58 -33.08 -7.98
C ALA A 42 20.97 -32.67 -7.45
N ALA A 43 21.21 -32.94 -6.17
CA ALA A 43 22.56 -32.87 -5.61
C ALA A 43 23.54 -33.75 -6.43
N PRO A 44 24.80 -33.33 -6.59
CA PRO A 44 25.42 -32.17 -5.96
C PRO A 44 25.25 -30.85 -6.70
N ASN A 45 24.64 -30.81 -7.89
CA ASN A 45 24.68 -29.62 -8.76
C ASN A 45 23.42 -28.75 -8.74
N GLY A 46 22.30 -29.27 -8.21
CA GLY A 46 21.01 -28.58 -8.16
C GLY A 46 20.95 -27.36 -7.22
N PRO A 47 19.76 -26.76 -7.05
CA PRO A 47 19.59 -25.58 -6.22
C PRO A 47 19.79 -25.88 -4.73
N LEU A 48 20.18 -24.86 -4.00
CA LEU A 48 20.22 -24.85 -2.54
C LEU A 48 18.80 -24.82 -1.99
N ARG A 49 18.59 -25.35 -0.79
CA ARG A 49 17.28 -25.31 -0.15
C ARG A 49 17.02 -23.99 0.55
N THR A 50 18.07 -23.46 1.21
CA THR A 50 17.96 -22.29 2.09
C THR A 50 18.73 -21.09 1.54
N ILE A 51 18.14 -19.91 1.68
CA ILE A 51 18.77 -18.66 1.26
C ILE A 51 20.00 -18.40 2.15
N GLY A 52 19.90 -18.71 3.44
CA GLY A 52 21.04 -18.57 4.36
C GLY A 52 22.26 -19.40 3.95
N ARG A 53 22.06 -20.58 3.33
CA ARG A 53 23.17 -21.36 2.78
C ARG A 53 23.81 -20.67 1.58
N ALA A 54 23.01 -20.11 0.68
CA ALA A 54 23.51 -19.36 -0.47
C ALA A 54 24.34 -18.16 -0.05
N VAL A 55 23.87 -17.37 0.93
CA VAL A 55 24.64 -16.22 1.47
C VAL A 55 25.98 -16.65 2.04
N ARG A 56 26.06 -17.80 2.73
CA ARG A 56 27.34 -18.33 3.22
C ARG A 56 28.31 -18.67 2.08
N LEU A 57 27.81 -19.24 0.98
CA LEU A 57 28.61 -19.66 -0.16
C LEU A 57 29.02 -18.52 -1.10
N ALA A 58 28.20 -17.48 -1.21
CA ALA A 58 28.41 -16.36 -2.13
C ALA A 58 29.77 -15.70 -1.95
N LYS A 59 30.41 -15.31 -3.05
CA LYS A 59 31.65 -14.55 -3.12
C LYS A 59 31.36 -13.17 -3.72
N PRO A 60 32.27 -12.19 -3.60
CA PRO A 60 32.11 -10.91 -4.27
C PRO A 60 31.77 -11.09 -5.76
N GLY A 61 30.77 -10.37 -6.26
CA GLY A 61 30.25 -10.47 -7.62
C GLY A 61 29.16 -11.52 -7.83
N ASP A 62 28.94 -12.45 -6.88
CA ASP A 62 27.91 -13.49 -7.05
C ASP A 62 26.49 -12.94 -6.91
N THR A 63 25.55 -13.56 -7.63
CA THR A 63 24.10 -13.32 -7.51
C THR A 63 23.39 -14.54 -6.97
N ILE A 64 22.59 -14.37 -5.92
CA ILE A 64 21.72 -15.37 -5.33
C ILE A 64 20.31 -15.19 -5.91
N HIS A 65 19.84 -16.15 -6.68
CA HIS A 65 18.51 -16.19 -7.27
C HIS A 65 17.57 -17.04 -6.41
N VAL A 66 16.55 -16.42 -5.84
CA VAL A 66 15.51 -17.11 -5.07
C VAL A 66 14.33 -17.43 -5.98
N ASP A 67 13.89 -18.69 -5.99
CA ASP A 67 12.72 -19.10 -6.75
C ASP A 67 11.42 -18.70 -6.00
N PRO A 68 10.62 -17.75 -6.52
CA PRO A 68 9.40 -17.28 -5.84
C PRO A 68 8.26 -18.31 -5.91
N ALA A 69 8.31 -19.27 -6.84
CA ALA A 69 7.25 -20.27 -7.02
C ALA A 69 7.19 -21.31 -5.88
N GLU A 70 8.23 -21.34 -5.04
CA GLU A 70 8.34 -22.24 -3.89
C GLU A 70 7.43 -21.85 -2.70
N GLY A 71 6.78 -20.69 -2.81
CA GLY A 71 5.99 -20.06 -1.75
C GLY A 71 6.85 -19.36 -0.71
N PRO A 72 6.27 -18.93 0.42
CA PRO A 72 7.03 -18.20 1.44
C PRO A 72 8.19 -19.02 2.00
N TYR A 73 9.33 -18.35 2.20
CA TYR A 73 10.55 -18.88 2.80
C TYR A 73 10.53 -18.55 4.30
N PRO A 74 10.35 -19.55 5.19
CA PRO A 74 10.35 -19.35 6.62
C PRO A 74 11.80 -19.23 7.11
N GLU A 75 12.47 -18.16 6.73
CA GLU A 75 13.88 -17.88 6.97
C GLU A 75 14.10 -16.41 7.36
N MET A 76 15.12 -16.19 8.19
CA MET A 76 15.76 -14.88 8.34
C MET A 76 17.06 -14.93 7.56
N VAL A 77 17.21 -14.07 6.57
CA VAL A 77 18.43 -13.97 5.77
C VAL A 77 19.39 -13.01 6.47
N SER A 78 20.65 -13.42 6.65
CA SER A 78 21.63 -12.63 7.40
C SER A 78 22.96 -12.51 6.64
N PHE A 79 23.32 -11.27 6.30
CA PHE A 79 24.63 -10.88 5.82
C PHE A 79 25.44 -10.37 7.02
N HIS A 80 26.08 -11.28 7.75
CA HIS A 80 26.91 -10.90 8.90
C HIS A 80 28.38 -10.89 8.52
N SER A 81 29.00 -9.71 8.54
CA SER A 81 30.39 -9.47 8.11
C SER A 81 30.66 -10.08 6.73
N LYS A 82 29.71 -9.84 5.82
CA LYS A 82 29.70 -10.40 4.47
C LYS A 82 29.73 -9.25 3.48
N SER A 83 30.78 -9.22 2.67
CA SER A 83 31.02 -8.10 1.76
C SER A 83 31.30 -8.56 0.35
N GLY A 84 30.79 -7.80 -0.62
CA GLY A 84 31.34 -7.78 -1.97
C GLY A 84 32.61 -6.91 -2.03
N VAL A 85 32.95 -6.46 -3.22
CA VAL A 85 33.98 -5.43 -3.44
C VAL A 85 33.44 -4.37 -4.40
N VAL A 86 34.11 -3.22 -4.49
CA VAL A 86 33.75 -2.15 -5.43
C VAL A 86 33.57 -2.72 -6.85
N GLY A 87 32.43 -2.44 -7.46
CA GLY A 87 32.05 -2.94 -8.79
C GLY A 87 31.65 -4.42 -8.86
N ASN A 88 31.77 -5.18 -7.77
CA ASN A 88 31.38 -6.59 -7.69
C ASN A 88 30.66 -6.86 -6.36
N PRO A 89 29.44 -6.32 -6.17
CA PRO A 89 28.67 -6.56 -4.96
C PRO A 89 28.21 -8.02 -4.87
N ILE A 90 27.84 -8.47 -3.67
CA ILE A 90 27.05 -9.69 -3.51
C ILE A 90 25.58 -9.31 -3.67
N THR A 91 24.87 -9.95 -4.60
CA THR A 91 23.46 -9.63 -4.87
C THR A 91 22.54 -10.74 -4.37
N LEU A 92 21.49 -10.38 -3.63
CA LEU A 92 20.32 -11.22 -3.39
C LEU A 92 19.17 -10.73 -4.25
N ASP A 93 18.80 -11.52 -5.25
CA ASP A 93 17.64 -11.27 -6.09
C ASP A 93 16.51 -12.23 -5.74
N GLY A 94 15.48 -11.69 -5.10
CA GLY A 94 14.33 -12.46 -4.65
C GLY A 94 13.39 -12.89 -5.78
N HIS A 95 13.44 -12.27 -6.96
CA HIS A 95 12.46 -12.47 -8.05
C HIS A 95 10.99 -12.35 -7.58
N GLY A 96 10.72 -11.59 -6.51
CA GLY A 96 9.40 -11.46 -5.90
C GLY A 96 9.11 -12.44 -4.75
N ALA A 97 10.12 -13.20 -4.28
CA ALA A 97 9.97 -14.13 -3.18
C ALA A 97 9.62 -13.44 -1.85
N THR A 98 8.85 -14.16 -1.03
CA THR A 98 8.44 -13.71 0.30
C THR A 98 9.20 -14.45 1.39
N LEU A 99 9.85 -13.71 2.29
CA LEU A 99 10.40 -14.18 3.54
C LEU A 99 9.33 -14.03 4.63
N ILE A 100 9.03 -15.11 5.35
CA ILE A 100 8.01 -15.13 6.40
C ILE A 100 8.64 -15.37 7.77
N GLY A 101 8.39 -14.45 8.69
CA GLY A 101 8.94 -14.51 10.04
C GLY A 101 8.18 -15.41 11.01
N SER A 102 6.98 -15.84 10.63
CA SER A 102 6.09 -16.68 11.44
C SER A 102 5.98 -18.11 10.93
N ASP A 103 5.66 -19.02 11.83
CA ASP A 103 5.31 -20.40 11.52
C ASP A 103 3.84 -20.68 11.90
N PRO A 104 3.16 -21.63 11.25
CA PRO A 104 1.87 -22.12 11.72
C PRO A 104 1.94 -22.54 13.19
N LEU A 105 0.90 -22.20 13.95
CA LEU A 105 0.73 -22.66 15.32
C LEU A 105 0.76 -24.20 15.34
N GLN A 106 1.44 -24.77 16.33
CA GLN A 106 1.48 -26.21 16.56
C GLN A 106 0.55 -26.56 17.73
N PRO A 107 -0.65 -27.11 17.51
CA PRO A 107 -1.66 -27.29 18.56
C PRO A 107 -1.16 -28.12 19.75
N ALA A 108 -0.30 -29.11 19.50
CA ALA A 108 0.29 -29.95 20.55
C ALA A 108 1.15 -29.18 21.57
N ARG A 109 1.57 -27.95 21.28
CA ARG A 109 2.30 -27.06 22.21
C ARG A 109 1.39 -26.14 23.02
N TRP A 110 0.08 -26.20 22.80
CA TRP A 110 -0.91 -25.34 23.44
C TRP A 110 -1.86 -26.18 24.29
N GLU A 111 -1.78 -26.00 25.60
CA GLU A 111 -2.60 -26.69 26.58
C GLU A 111 -3.96 -26.02 26.70
N ALA A 112 -5.05 -26.78 26.57
CA ALA A 112 -6.39 -26.28 26.83
C ALA A 112 -6.57 -26.01 28.34
N VAL A 113 -6.93 -24.78 28.70
CA VAL A 113 -7.19 -24.37 30.08
C VAL A 113 -8.68 -24.42 30.40
N GLY A 114 -9.54 -24.20 29.39
CA GLY A 114 -11.00 -24.23 29.51
C GLY A 114 -11.66 -22.98 28.91
N GLY A 115 -12.92 -23.11 28.48
CA GLY A 115 -13.69 -22.00 27.90
C GLY A 115 -13.04 -21.36 26.67
N GLY A 116 -12.44 -22.18 25.79
CA GLY A 116 -11.71 -21.70 24.60
C GLY A 116 -10.35 -21.04 24.89
N LEU A 117 -9.87 -21.06 26.14
CA LEU A 117 -8.53 -20.56 26.49
C LEU A 117 -7.47 -21.64 26.31
N TYR A 118 -6.38 -21.28 25.66
CA TYR A 118 -5.21 -22.13 25.50
C TYR A 118 -3.95 -21.42 25.98
N ARG A 119 -3.00 -22.19 26.51
CA ARG A 119 -1.76 -21.72 27.13
C ARG A 119 -0.54 -22.35 26.49
N ASN A 120 0.52 -21.56 26.30
CA ASN A 120 1.83 -22.03 25.87
C ASN A 120 2.94 -21.47 26.78
N ARG A 121 3.64 -22.37 27.48
CA ARG A 121 4.75 -22.02 28.41
C ARG A 121 6.14 -22.12 27.78
N THR A 122 6.26 -22.72 26.59
CA THR A 122 7.58 -22.92 25.96
C THR A 122 7.92 -21.79 25.00
N LEU A 123 6.91 -21.13 24.43
CA LEU A 123 7.08 -20.12 23.38
C LEU A 123 8.01 -18.98 23.82
N PHE A 124 7.91 -18.52 25.07
CA PHE A 124 8.77 -17.46 25.61
C PHE A 124 10.26 -17.78 25.45
N GLY A 125 10.69 -18.97 25.88
CA GLY A 125 12.07 -19.42 25.72
C GLY A 125 12.44 -19.70 24.26
N GLU A 126 11.53 -20.29 23.48
CA GLU A 126 11.76 -20.65 22.08
C GLU A 126 12.07 -19.45 21.18
N ILE A 127 11.41 -18.31 21.40
CA ILE A 127 11.65 -17.07 20.63
C ILE A 127 12.70 -16.16 21.27
N LYS A 128 13.35 -16.62 22.36
CA LYS A 128 14.24 -15.81 23.21
C LYS A 128 13.58 -14.47 23.53
N CYS A 129 12.39 -14.54 24.11
CA CYS A 129 11.57 -13.38 24.39
C CYS A 129 12.22 -12.54 25.49
N ASP A 130 12.18 -11.23 25.31
CA ASP A 130 12.58 -10.21 26.28
C ASP A 130 11.54 -9.08 26.25
N ASP A 131 11.67 -8.07 27.10
CA ASP A 131 10.73 -6.95 27.15
C ASP A 131 10.62 -6.20 25.82
N ALA A 132 11.73 -6.13 25.08
CA ALA A 132 11.79 -5.48 23.80
C ALA A 132 10.90 -6.22 22.79
N VAL A 133 11.00 -7.55 22.75
CA VAL A 133 10.15 -8.45 21.95
C VAL A 133 8.70 -8.37 22.39
N LEU A 134 8.41 -8.48 23.69
CA LEU A 134 7.03 -8.46 24.19
C LEU A 134 6.29 -7.18 23.82
N THR A 135 7.00 -6.05 23.75
CA THR A 135 6.42 -4.76 23.38
C THR A 135 5.95 -4.72 21.92
N ARG A 136 6.55 -5.53 21.04
CA ARG A 136 6.28 -5.56 19.60
C ARG A 136 5.69 -6.88 19.12
N TYR A 137 5.37 -7.79 20.05
CA TYR A 137 4.89 -9.12 19.72
C TYR A 137 3.43 -9.10 19.24
N PHE A 138 3.07 -10.12 18.47
CA PHE A 138 1.75 -10.26 17.87
C PHE A 138 1.46 -11.73 17.57
N LEU A 139 0.20 -12.03 17.25
CA LEU A 139 -0.18 -13.26 16.56
C LEU A 139 -0.89 -12.87 15.26
N VAL A 140 -0.83 -13.73 14.25
CA VAL A 140 -1.70 -13.61 13.07
C VAL A 140 -2.81 -14.62 13.22
N ILE A 141 -4.07 -14.21 13.20
CA ILE A 141 -5.24 -15.10 13.36
C ILE A 141 -6.16 -14.86 12.18
N ASP A 142 -6.36 -15.87 11.34
CA ASP A 142 -7.09 -15.79 10.06
C ASP A 142 -6.73 -14.55 9.24
N ARG A 143 -5.43 -14.35 9.03
CA ARG A 143 -4.81 -13.26 8.25
C ARG A 143 -4.82 -11.89 8.94
N GLU A 144 -5.47 -11.74 10.09
CA GLU A 144 -5.44 -10.50 10.88
C GLU A 144 -4.27 -10.48 11.85
N MET A 145 -3.51 -9.38 11.87
CA MET A 145 -2.38 -9.22 12.79
C MET A 145 -2.86 -8.60 14.12
N VAL A 146 -2.98 -9.46 15.13
CA VAL A 146 -3.44 -9.10 16.47
C VAL A 146 -2.26 -8.66 17.33
N ARG A 147 -2.12 -7.35 17.54
CA ARG A 147 -1.02 -6.72 18.33
C ARG A 147 -1.41 -6.34 19.76
N MET A 148 -2.68 -6.51 20.12
CA MET A 148 -3.22 -6.10 21.42
C MET A 148 -3.02 -4.62 21.76
N ASN A 149 -3.05 -3.74 20.73
CA ASN A 149 -2.78 -2.29 20.87
C ASN A 149 -1.40 -1.99 21.49
N ARG A 150 -0.38 -2.77 21.09
CA ARG A 150 1.01 -2.66 21.55
C ARG A 150 1.98 -2.56 20.37
N THR A 151 2.99 -1.70 20.52
CA THR A 151 4.14 -1.52 19.63
C THR A 151 5.29 -0.80 20.38
N SER A 152 6.53 -0.95 19.89
CA SER A 152 7.74 -0.30 20.41
C SER A 152 7.66 1.23 20.43
N LYS A 153 7.12 1.83 19.36
CA LYS A 153 7.21 3.27 19.04
C LYS A 153 5.83 3.95 18.97
N GLY A 154 4.86 3.42 19.72
CA GLY A 154 3.48 3.89 19.72
C GLY A 154 2.70 3.39 20.93
N PRO A 155 1.41 3.04 20.76
CA PRO A 155 0.58 2.51 21.84
C PRO A 155 1.21 1.31 22.57
N LYS A 156 1.06 1.25 23.90
CA LYS A 156 1.60 0.19 24.78
C LYS A 156 0.55 -0.25 25.80
N ALA A 157 -0.67 -0.57 25.34
CA ALA A 157 -1.77 -0.97 26.23
C ALA A 157 -1.37 -2.16 27.10
N PRO A 158 -1.67 -2.19 28.42
CA PRO A 158 -1.25 -3.28 29.32
C PRO A 158 -1.77 -4.64 28.86
N PHE A 159 -1.05 -5.70 29.21
CA PHE A 159 -1.51 -7.06 28.95
C PHE A 159 -2.81 -7.34 29.72
N LYS A 160 -3.82 -7.88 29.03
CA LYS A 160 -5.10 -8.28 29.65
C LYS A 160 -4.89 -9.51 30.55
N HIS A 161 -5.72 -9.66 31.57
CA HIS A 161 -5.81 -10.93 32.29
C HIS A 161 -6.37 -12.03 31.37
N PRO A 162 -5.93 -13.30 31.44
CA PRO A 162 -6.39 -14.34 30.52
C PRO A 162 -7.91 -14.50 30.44
N ASN A 163 -8.62 -14.31 31.56
CA ASN A 163 -10.09 -14.40 31.62
C ASN A 163 -10.82 -13.24 30.92
N ASP A 164 -10.13 -12.12 30.64
CA ASP A 164 -10.70 -10.95 30.00
C ASP A 164 -10.45 -10.94 28.47
N LEU A 165 -9.76 -11.96 27.96
CA LEU A 165 -9.53 -12.12 26.52
C LEU A 165 -10.85 -12.41 25.80
N ALA A 166 -11.16 -11.57 24.82
CA ALA A 166 -12.18 -11.86 23.82
C ALA A 166 -11.67 -12.92 22.83
N VAL A 167 -12.60 -13.54 22.08
CA VAL A 167 -12.25 -14.49 21.02
C VAL A 167 -11.33 -13.80 20.00
N ARG A 168 -10.24 -14.50 19.62
CA ARG A 168 -9.14 -14.01 18.74
C ARG A 168 -8.22 -12.98 19.39
N GLU A 169 -8.19 -12.90 20.72
CA GLU A 169 -7.18 -12.14 21.45
C GLU A 169 -6.14 -13.05 22.11
N TRP A 170 -5.00 -12.46 22.46
CA TRP A 170 -3.94 -13.13 23.19
C TRP A 170 -3.38 -12.24 24.30
N THR A 171 -2.71 -12.83 25.27
CA THR A 171 -1.97 -12.10 26.32
C THR A 171 -0.69 -12.84 26.70
N TYR A 172 0.17 -12.16 27.44
CA TYR A 172 1.34 -12.73 28.10
C TYR A 172 1.23 -12.55 29.61
N VAL A 173 1.56 -13.60 30.36
CA VAL A 173 1.52 -13.63 31.82
C VAL A 173 2.94 -13.86 32.34
N GLU A 174 3.51 -12.83 32.97
CA GLU A 174 4.94 -12.73 33.31
C GLU A 174 5.40 -13.79 34.32
N ASN A 175 4.68 -13.94 35.43
CA ASN A 175 5.02 -14.92 36.48
C ASN A 175 4.93 -16.38 35.99
N GLU A 176 4.21 -16.62 34.90
CA GLU A 176 4.09 -17.93 34.27
C GLU A 176 5.01 -18.11 33.07
N GLN A 177 5.62 -17.02 32.58
CA GLN A 177 6.30 -16.92 31.29
C GLN A 177 5.48 -17.56 30.15
N ALA A 178 4.17 -17.32 30.16
CA ALA A 178 3.23 -18.04 29.32
C ALA A 178 2.43 -17.09 28.41
N PHE A 179 2.25 -17.52 27.17
CA PHE A 179 1.31 -16.91 26.24
C PHE A 179 -0.04 -17.60 26.35
N TYR A 180 -1.10 -16.81 26.30
CA TYR A 180 -2.48 -17.28 26.29
C TYR A 180 -3.18 -16.79 25.04
N ILE A 181 -4.03 -17.62 24.44
CA ILE A 181 -4.90 -17.25 23.32
C ILE A 181 -6.33 -17.71 23.63
N ARG A 182 -7.32 -16.86 23.31
CA ARG A 182 -8.73 -17.22 23.39
C ARG A 182 -9.26 -17.48 21.99
N ILE A 183 -9.86 -18.65 21.81
CA ILE A 183 -10.71 -18.97 20.65
C ILE A 183 -12.15 -19.17 21.10
N ASP A 184 -13.05 -19.27 20.13
CA ASP A 184 -14.41 -19.76 20.36
C ASP A 184 -14.38 -21.12 21.07
N ALA A 185 -15.11 -21.25 22.17
CA ALA A 185 -15.15 -22.45 23.01
C ALA A 185 -15.78 -23.66 22.28
N GLU A 186 -16.55 -23.42 21.23
CA GLU A 186 -17.15 -24.46 20.38
C GLU A 186 -16.21 -24.95 19.26
N LYS A 187 -15.02 -24.33 19.13
CA LYS A 187 -14.05 -24.64 18.07
C LYS A 187 -12.73 -25.16 18.64
N ALA A 188 -11.98 -25.84 17.79
CA ALA A 188 -10.61 -26.25 18.06
C ALA A 188 -9.60 -25.18 17.59
N LEU A 189 -8.39 -25.18 18.17
CA LEU A 189 -7.29 -24.32 17.70
C LEU A 189 -6.98 -24.54 16.22
N THR A 190 -7.17 -25.76 15.71
CA THR A 190 -6.95 -26.13 14.31
C THR A 190 -7.96 -25.53 13.34
N ASP A 191 -9.09 -25.01 13.84
CA ASP A 191 -10.11 -24.36 13.01
C ASP A 191 -9.73 -22.92 12.65
N TYR A 192 -8.66 -22.40 13.26
CA TYR A 192 -8.11 -21.07 12.99
C TYR A 192 -6.76 -21.19 12.27
N ALA A 193 -6.56 -20.36 11.25
CA ALA A 193 -5.26 -20.18 10.63
C ALA A 193 -4.41 -19.23 11.48
N ILE A 194 -3.71 -19.78 12.47
CA ILE A 194 -2.88 -19.01 13.39
C ILE A 194 -1.40 -19.10 12.99
N LEU A 195 -0.75 -17.95 12.81
CA LEU A 195 0.72 -17.86 12.68
C LEU A 195 1.32 -17.26 13.94
N VAL A 196 2.39 -17.89 14.40
CA VAL A 196 3.18 -17.49 15.57
C VAL A 196 4.51 -16.92 15.08
N PRO A 197 4.81 -15.63 15.33
CA PRO A 197 6.10 -15.02 14.99
C PRO A 197 7.26 -15.71 15.70
N ARG A 198 8.29 -16.10 14.95
CA ARG A 198 9.45 -16.82 15.49
C ARG A 198 10.79 -16.21 15.12
N ARG A 199 10.87 -15.56 13.97
CA ARG A 199 12.11 -14.99 13.44
C ARG A 199 12.12 -13.50 13.72
N ARG A 200 13.30 -12.99 14.09
CA ARG A 200 13.49 -11.57 14.40
C ARG A 200 13.24 -10.71 13.16
N ASN A 201 13.96 -10.95 12.06
CA ASN A 201 13.88 -10.09 10.89
C ASN A 201 13.62 -10.90 9.61
N GLY A 202 13.26 -10.23 8.52
CA GLY A 202 13.29 -10.83 7.18
C GLY A 202 14.71 -10.89 6.63
N VAL A 203 15.30 -9.73 6.37
CA VAL A 203 16.69 -9.57 5.97
C VAL A 203 17.45 -8.77 7.01
N GLY A 204 18.65 -9.22 7.38
CA GLY A 204 19.56 -8.52 8.27
C GLY A 204 20.93 -8.32 7.63
N VAL A 205 21.50 -7.13 7.78
CA VAL A 205 22.90 -6.85 7.41
C VAL A 205 23.63 -6.35 8.65
N TYR A 206 24.66 -7.10 9.07
CA TYR A 206 25.29 -6.93 10.38
C TYR A 206 26.81 -6.94 10.33
N GLY A 207 27.44 -6.39 11.38
CA GLY A 207 28.89 -6.35 11.50
C GLY A 207 29.53 -5.47 10.43
N ASP A 208 30.78 -5.76 10.07
CA ASP A 208 31.48 -5.05 8.99
C ASP A 208 31.10 -5.64 7.62
N SER A 209 30.04 -5.09 7.02
CA SER A 209 29.51 -5.55 5.73
C SER A 209 29.49 -4.40 4.72
N SER A 210 29.86 -4.66 3.47
CA SER A 210 29.81 -3.66 2.40
C SER A 210 29.58 -4.25 1.02
N HIS A 211 29.13 -3.44 0.07
CA HIS A 211 28.90 -3.86 -1.32
C HIS A 211 27.90 -5.02 -1.39
N VAL A 212 26.70 -4.85 -0.83
CA VAL A 212 25.61 -5.83 -0.88
C VAL A 212 24.39 -5.19 -1.53
N VAL A 213 23.78 -5.93 -2.45
CA VAL A 213 22.52 -5.54 -3.09
C VAL A 213 21.44 -6.53 -2.67
N VAL A 214 20.28 -6.04 -2.24
CA VAL A 214 19.10 -6.85 -1.94
C VAL A 214 17.93 -6.32 -2.76
N ARG A 215 17.35 -7.15 -3.64
CA ARG A 215 16.28 -6.70 -4.51
C ARG A 215 15.15 -7.69 -4.71
N ASN A 216 13.96 -7.18 -5.01
CA ASN A 216 12.76 -7.95 -5.32
C ASN A 216 12.38 -8.95 -4.21
N VAL A 217 12.50 -8.53 -2.94
CA VAL A 217 12.17 -9.36 -1.76
C VAL A 217 11.04 -8.73 -0.97
N THR A 218 10.08 -9.55 -0.55
CA THR A 218 9.07 -9.18 0.44
C THR A 218 9.38 -9.81 1.79
N SER A 219 9.40 -9.04 2.87
CA SER A 219 9.46 -9.54 4.24
C SER A 219 8.08 -9.38 4.90
N THR A 220 7.62 -10.39 5.63
CA THR A 220 6.34 -10.33 6.34
C THR A 220 6.33 -11.12 7.64
N TYR A 221 5.55 -10.65 8.62
CA TYR A 221 5.31 -11.32 9.90
C TYR A 221 6.57 -11.69 10.68
N CYS A 222 7.61 -10.87 10.62
CA CYS A 222 8.75 -10.99 11.53
C CYS A 222 8.47 -10.30 12.86
N ILE A 223 9.07 -10.80 13.94
CA ILE A 223 8.92 -10.23 15.29
C ILE A 223 9.39 -8.77 15.33
N ASN A 224 10.46 -8.49 14.63
CA ASN A 224 11.14 -7.20 14.57
C ASN A 224 11.03 -6.64 13.15
N ASP A 225 12.14 -6.37 12.46
CA ASP A 225 12.13 -5.52 11.28
C ASP A 225 12.02 -6.34 9.98
N GLY A 226 11.38 -5.75 8.98
CA GLY A 226 11.41 -6.28 7.62
C GLY A 226 12.86 -6.41 7.13
N PHE A 227 13.59 -5.30 7.27
CA PHE A 227 15.00 -5.15 6.90
C PHE A 227 15.75 -4.46 8.05
N SER A 228 16.73 -5.14 8.66
CA SER A 228 17.44 -4.66 9.85
C SER A 228 18.92 -4.47 9.55
N ILE A 229 19.41 -3.23 9.59
CA ILE A 229 20.81 -2.91 9.29
C ILE A 229 21.48 -2.39 10.56
N SER A 230 22.50 -3.10 11.05
CA SER A 230 23.23 -2.68 12.26
C SER A 230 24.69 -3.11 12.21
N SER A 231 25.61 -2.16 12.17
CA SER A 231 27.04 -2.50 12.17
C SER A 231 27.49 -3.07 13.53
N GLY A 232 26.84 -2.65 14.61
CA GLY A 232 27.32 -2.89 15.97
C GLY A 232 28.42 -1.89 16.37
N GLN A 233 28.81 -1.92 17.64
CA GLN A 233 29.77 -0.95 18.17
C GLN A 233 31.17 -1.12 17.54
N GLY A 234 31.75 0.00 17.09
CA GLY A 234 33.11 0.04 16.52
C GLY A 234 33.24 -0.54 15.11
N LYS A 235 32.11 -0.82 14.45
CA LYS A 235 32.04 -1.42 13.12
C LYS A 235 31.28 -0.51 12.17
N GLN A 236 31.44 -0.75 10.87
CA GLN A 236 30.80 0.06 9.84
C GLN A 236 30.15 -0.76 8.74
N ILE A 237 29.03 -0.24 8.24
CA ILE A 237 28.35 -0.75 7.04
C ILE A 237 28.35 0.34 5.96
N ARG A 238 28.74 -0.02 4.73
CA ARG A 238 28.85 0.93 3.60
C ARG A 238 28.39 0.30 2.30
N ASP A 239 27.95 1.12 1.36
CA ASP A 239 27.63 0.69 -0.01
C ASP A 239 26.64 -0.48 -0.06
N LEU A 240 25.53 -0.35 0.69
CA LEU A 240 24.39 -1.26 0.54
C LEU A 240 23.32 -0.60 -0.32
N HIS A 241 22.70 -1.42 -1.17
CA HIS A 241 21.60 -1.00 -2.03
C HIS A 241 20.41 -1.95 -1.90
N PHE A 242 19.23 -1.37 -1.71
CA PHE A 242 17.98 -2.10 -1.72
C PHE A 242 17.14 -1.65 -2.91
N GLU A 243 16.58 -2.58 -3.67
CA GLU A 243 15.77 -2.25 -4.86
C GLU A 243 14.45 -3.03 -4.87
N ASN A 244 13.32 -2.34 -5.03
CA ASN A 244 12.00 -2.97 -5.10
C ASN A 244 11.73 -3.95 -3.93
N ILE A 245 12.00 -3.50 -2.71
CA ILE A 245 11.81 -4.28 -1.50
C ILE A 245 10.48 -3.93 -0.82
N ARG A 246 9.89 -4.90 -0.13
CA ARG A 246 8.64 -4.72 0.61
C ARG A 246 8.74 -5.24 2.02
N ALA A 247 8.27 -4.46 2.99
CA ALA A 247 8.06 -4.91 4.37
C ALA A 247 6.58 -4.77 4.71
N ILE A 248 5.91 -5.88 4.96
CA ILE A 248 4.46 -5.92 5.13
C ILE A 248 4.14 -6.65 6.44
N ARG A 249 3.45 -5.98 7.37
CA ARG A 249 3.01 -6.58 8.63
C ARG A 249 4.15 -7.17 9.47
N CYS A 250 5.23 -6.41 9.58
CA CYS A 250 6.35 -6.65 10.48
C CYS A 250 6.02 -6.11 11.89
N GLY A 251 6.57 -6.76 12.92
CA GLY A 251 6.30 -6.46 14.32
C GLY A 251 6.91 -5.15 14.80
N ASP A 252 8.02 -4.70 14.20
CA ASP A 252 8.63 -3.38 14.44
C ASP A 252 8.75 -2.58 13.15
N ASP A 253 9.96 -2.33 12.65
CA ASP A 253 10.20 -1.43 11.54
C ASP A 253 10.04 -2.13 10.18
N GLY A 254 9.55 -1.41 9.17
CA GLY A 254 9.65 -1.89 7.80
C GLY A 254 11.11 -2.05 7.39
N ILE A 255 11.89 -0.99 7.65
CA ILE A 255 13.35 -0.97 7.52
C ILE A 255 13.97 -0.09 8.60
N SER A 256 15.13 -0.48 9.09
CA SER A 256 15.87 0.23 10.12
C SER A 256 17.37 0.30 9.87
N ALA A 257 17.95 1.46 10.19
CA ALA A 257 19.38 1.70 10.26
C ALA A 257 19.81 1.85 11.73
N HIS A 258 20.89 1.21 12.14
CA HIS A 258 21.45 1.35 13.49
C HIS A 258 22.96 1.53 13.46
N ALA A 259 23.47 2.23 14.48
CA ALA A 259 24.89 2.50 14.66
C ALA A 259 25.50 3.25 13.46
N ASP A 260 26.66 2.83 12.97
CA ASP A 260 27.38 3.48 11.86
C ASP A 260 27.16 2.70 10.55
N CYS A 261 26.08 3.04 9.84
CA CYS A 261 25.73 2.39 8.58
C CYS A 261 25.30 3.39 7.50
N ALA A 262 25.60 3.06 6.25
CA ALA A 262 25.19 3.84 5.09
C ALA A 262 24.58 2.95 4.01
N PHE A 263 23.37 3.29 3.55
CA PHE A 263 22.68 2.55 2.49
C PHE A 263 21.69 3.41 1.70
N SER A 264 21.30 2.89 0.54
CA SER A 264 20.25 3.49 -0.30
C SER A 264 19.16 2.48 -0.61
N VAL A 265 17.95 2.99 -0.81
CA VAL A 265 16.76 2.22 -1.15
C VAL A 265 16.08 2.89 -2.34
N ASP A 266 15.81 2.10 -3.38
CA ASP A 266 15.08 2.56 -4.56
C ASP A 266 13.88 1.65 -4.86
N GLY A 267 12.68 2.15 -4.58
CA GLY A 267 11.46 1.34 -4.58
C GLY A 267 11.28 0.60 -3.25
N PHE A 268 10.58 1.22 -2.30
CA PHE A 268 10.26 0.63 -1.01
C PHE A 268 8.76 0.66 -0.75
N GLU A 269 8.21 -0.45 -0.29
CA GLU A 269 6.83 -0.51 0.17
C GLU A 269 6.77 -0.98 1.62
N SER A 270 6.29 -0.11 2.50
CA SER A 270 6.12 -0.36 3.93
C SER A 270 4.63 -0.30 4.27
N ARG A 271 4.03 -1.46 4.55
CA ARG A 271 2.60 -1.54 4.84
C ARG A 271 2.32 -2.22 6.15
N GLU A 272 1.43 -1.59 6.93
CA GLU A 272 0.87 -2.21 8.13
C GLU A 272 1.95 -2.73 9.09
N ASN A 273 3.13 -2.09 9.12
CA ASN A 273 4.18 -2.41 10.06
C ASN A 273 3.89 -1.72 11.40
N SER A 274 4.66 -2.03 12.44
CA SER A 274 4.63 -1.17 13.61
C SER A 274 5.16 0.22 13.24
N THR A 275 6.29 0.30 12.56
CA THR A 275 6.84 1.56 12.07
C THR A 275 7.29 1.44 10.61
N GLY A 276 7.13 2.49 9.81
CA GLY A 276 7.44 2.44 8.39
C GLY A 276 8.95 2.41 8.12
N ILE A 277 9.64 3.48 8.53
CA ILE A 277 11.10 3.63 8.54
C ILE A 277 11.53 4.07 9.94
N CYS A 278 12.58 3.45 10.47
CA CYS A 278 13.24 3.95 11.68
C CYS A 278 14.76 3.90 11.56
N ASP A 279 15.39 5.05 11.33
CA ASP A 279 16.86 5.13 11.28
C ASP A 279 17.40 5.82 12.52
N THR A 280 18.38 5.16 13.14
CA THR A 280 19.10 5.62 14.33
C THR A 280 20.62 5.60 14.12
N GLY A 281 21.36 6.13 15.10
CA GLY A 281 22.81 6.10 15.12
C GLY A 281 23.45 7.25 14.34
N LYS A 282 24.63 6.99 13.79
CA LYS A 282 25.34 7.88 12.85
C LYS A 282 25.05 7.44 11.42
N SER A 283 23.80 7.12 11.13
CA SER A 283 23.42 6.49 9.87
C SER A 283 23.30 7.50 8.73
N VAL A 284 23.57 7.03 7.52
CA VAL A 284 23.44 7.80 6.28
C VAL A 284 22.52 7.04 5.34
N THR A 285 21.28 7.48 5.19
CA THR A 285 20.28 6.74 4.44
C THR A 285 19.63 7.58 3.34
N SER A 286 19.30 6.94 2.22
CA SER A 286 18.53 7.56 1.14
C SER A 286 17.40 6.68 0.67
N TYR A 287 16.18 7.20 0.68
CA TYR A 287 15.00 6.52 0.21
C TYR A 287 14.46 7.22 -1.04
N ASN A 288 14.35 6.50 -2.14
CA ASN A 288 13.72 6.96 -3.37
C ASN A 288 12.52 6.07 -3.70
N ARG A 289 11.41 6.66 -4.15
CA ARG A 289 10.19 5.94 -4.53
C ARG A 289 9.68 5.03 -3.40
N ALA A 290 9.54 5.60 -2.19
CA ALA A 290 8.95 4.89 -1.06
C ALA A 290 7.44 5.12 -0.98
N LEU A 291 6.70 4.06 -0.65
CA LEU A 291 5.30 4.08 -0.24
C LEU A 291 5.22 3.58 1.20
N ILE A 292 4.71 4.42 2.11
CA ILE A 292 4.50 4.06 3.51
C ILE A 292 3.03 4.26 3.84
N GLU A 293 2.35 3.22 4.33
CA GLU A 293 0.96 3.34 4.76
C GLU A 293 0.56 2.32 5.82
N GLY A 294 -0.44 2.71 6.62
CA GLY A 294 -1.09 1.82 7.58
C GLY A 294 -0.20 1.41 8.75
N CYS A 295 0.93 2.08 8.97
CA CYS A 295 1.79 1.80 10.11
C CYS A 295 1.08 2.15 11.42
N PHE A 296 1.45 1.48 12.51
CA PHE A 296 0.71 1.56 13.77
C PHE A 296 1.31 2.58 14.77
N GLY A 297 2.63 2.53 14.96
CA GLY A 297 3.37 3.36 15.90
C GLY A 297 3.90 4.65 15.27
N CYS A 298 4.71 4.54 14.21
CA CYS A 298 5.23 5.71 13.50
C CYS A 298 5.35 5.47 11.99
N ASP A 299 5.04 6.44 11.12
CA ASP A 299 5.24 6.25 9.68
C ASP A 299 6.72 6.45 9.30
N VAL A 300 7.35 7.54 9.76
CA VAL A 300 8.78 7.82 9.53
C VAL A 300 9.44 8.35 10.80
N PHE A 301 10.51 7.69 11.24
CA PHE A 301 11.27 8.11 12.43
C PHE A 301 12.77 8.18 12.14
N PHE A 302 13.32 9.38 12.17
CA PHE A 302 14.75 9.64 12.12
C PHE A 302 15.24 10.15 13.47
N ILE A 303 16.15 9.42 14.10
CA ILE A 303 16.64 9.73 15.44
C ILE A 303 18.16 9.62 15.54
N VAL A 304 18.79 10.52 16.29
CA VAL A 304 20.14 10.30 16.80
C VAL A 304 20.02 10.14 18.31
N GLU A 305 20.18 8.91 18.80
CA GLU A 305 20.05 8.59 20.22
C GLU A 305 21.14 9.26 21.06
N ALA A 306 20.82 9.61 22.31
CA ALA A 306 21.73 10.33 23.20
C ALA A 306 23.08 9.63 23.44
N ALA A 307 23.11 8.30 23.33
CA ALA A 307 24.31 7.47 23.52
C ALA A 307 25.27 7.49 22.32
N MET A 308 24.88 8.12 21.21
CA MET A 308 25.69 8.21 19.99
C MET A 308 26.58 9.47 20.02
N ASP A 309 27.64 9.45 19.21
CA ASP A 309 28.61 10.55 19.09
C ASP A 309 28.66 11.09 17.67
N GLY A 310 27.74 11.98 17.31
CA GLY A 310 27.81 12.70 16.04
C GLY A 310 26.57 12.56 15.15
N PRO A 311 26.62 13.21 13.98
CA PRO A 311 25.45 13.43 13.14
C PRO A 311 25.00 12.21 12.33
N ALA A 312 23.75 12.26 11.89
CA ALA A 312 23.14 11.37 10.91
C ALA A 312 22.54 12.17 9.75
N TRP A 313 22.43 11.54 8.58
CA TRP A 313 21.91 12.18 7.37
C TRP A 313 20.91 11.27 6.65
N HIS A 314 19.71 11.78 6.46
CA HIS A 314 18.61 11.04 5.85
C HIS A 314 18.05 11.83 4.69
N THR A 315 17.81 11.14 3.58
CA THR A 315 17.13 11.72 2.42
C THR A 315 15.92 10.87 2.04
N MET A 316 14.83 11.54 1.68
CA MET A 316 13.67 10.88 1.09
C MET A 316 13.21 11.66 -0.14
N SER A 317 12.99 10.95 -1.25
CA SER A 317 12.57 11.58 -2.49
C SER A 317 11.58 10.76 -3.32
N ASN A 318 10.72 11.46 -4.06
CA ASN A 318 9.72 10.86 -4.95
C ASN A 318 8.82 9.85 -4.22
N SER A 319 8.42 10.18 -2.99
CA SER A 319 7.80 9.24 -2.06
C SER A 319 6.41 9.69 -1.62
N VAL A 320 5.61 8.72 -1.17
CA VAL A 320 4.27 8.94 -0.61
C VAL A 320 4.21 8.32 0.77
N VAL A 321 3.75 9.11 1.74
CA VAL A 321 3.53 8.66 3.12
C VAL A 321 2.09 8.97 3.50
N VAL A 322 1.31 7.92 3.71
CA VAL A 322 -0.07 8.01 4.20
C VAL A 322 -0.04 7.89 5.72
N CYS A 323 -0.11 9.03 6.37
CA CYS A 323 0.13 9.21 7.79
C CYS A 323 -1.05 8.70 8.63
N ASN A 324 -1.05 7.41 8.91
CA ASN A 324 -2.10 6.73 9.69
C ASN A 324 -1.61 6.27 11.06
N ALA A 325 -0.31 6.34 11.33
CA ALA A 325 0.25 5.89 12.59
C ALA A 325 -0.07 6.86 13.74
N ALA A 326 0.22 6.41 14.97
CA ALA A 326 0.13 7.28 16.15
C ALA A 326 1.05 8.50 16.05
N ASN A 327 2.16 8.40 15.31
CA ASN A 327 3.06 9.50 14.99
C ASN A 327 3.38 9.50 13.48
N ALA A 328 3.22 10.63 12.77
CA ALA A 328 3.46 10.66 11.34
C ALA A 328 4.96 10.68 11.04
N VAL A 329 5.62 11.81 11.31
CA VAL A 329 7.05 11.99 11.03
C VAL A 329 7.75 12.58 12.23
N LEU A 330 8.80 11.93 12.71
CA LEU A 330 9.62 12.39 13.82
C LEU A 330 11.07 12.56 13.37
N CYS A 331 11.61 13.76 13.56
CA CYS A 331 13.02 14.07 13.31
C CYS A 331 13.65 14.54 14.63
N VAL A 332 14.59 13.77 15.19
CA VAL A 332 15.06 13.98 16.56
C VAL A 332 16.58 13.84 16.67
N GLY A 333 17.24 14.79 17.31
CA GLY A 333 18.59 14.60 17.86
C GLY A 333 18.55 14.67 19.38
N GLU A 334 19.02 13.62 20.06
CA GLU A 334 19.02 13.54 21.53
C GLU A 334 20.42 13.73 22.11
N GLY A 335 20.46 14.22 23.37
CA GLY A 335 21.71 14.35 24.11
C GLY A 335 22.55 15.56 23.68
N ALA A 336 23.80 15.31 23.27
CA ALA A 336 24.77 16.35 22.98
C ALA A 336 24.36 17.22 21.76
N PRO A 337 24.70 18.52 21.72
CA PRO A 337 24.42 19.38 20.55
C PRO A 337 25.04 18.91 19.23
N THR A 338 26.04 18.02 19.28
CA THR A 338 26.69 17.40 18.12
C THR A 338 25.89 16.24 17.51
N ASN A 339 24.87 15.74 18.23
CA ASN A 339 23.99 14.67 17.77
C ASN A 339 22.90 15.24 16.86
N LEU A 340 23.32 15.71 15.68
CA LEU A 340 22.45 16.35 14.71
C LEU A 340 21.78 15.33 13.79
N CYS A 341 20.46 15.35 13.74
CA CYS A 341 19.67 14.58 12.78
C CYS A 341 19.35 15.44 11.55
N HIS A 342 20.03 15.21 10.43
CA HIS A 342 19.80 15.94 9.18
C HIS A 342 18.82 15.20 8.29
N VAL A 343 17.72 15.86 7.91
CA VAL A 343 16.68 15.29 7.05
C VAL A 343 16.46 16.17 5.82
N ALA A 344 16.54 15.59 4.64
CA ALA A 344 16.22 16.25 3.38
C ALA A 344 15.09 15.51 2.66
N LEU A 345 14.02 16.23 2.33
CA LEU A 345 12.84 15.75 1.64
C LEU A 345 12.73 16.44 0.28
N LYS A 346 12.55 15.67 -0.78
CA LYS A 346 12.39 16.22 -2.14
C LYS A 346 11.28 15.52 -2.91
N ASN A 347 10.28 16.25 -3.38
CA ASN A 347 9.15 15.66 -4.11
C ASN A 347 8.47 14.54 -3.29
N VAL A 348 8.03 14.88 -2.08
CA VAL A 348 7.38 13.94 -1.15
C VAL A 348 5.94 14.40 -0.91
N LEU A 349 5.00 13.47 -0.95
CA LEU A 349 3.62 13.70 -0.56
C LEU A 349 3.36 13.06 0.81
N PHE A 350 2.98 13.88 1.78
CA PHE A 350 2.40 13.45 3.03
C PHE A 350 0.88 13.62 2.99
N VAL A 351 0.15 12.57 3.37
CA VAL A 351 -1.31 12.57 3.46
C VAL A 351 -1.71 12.28 4.90
N GLY A 352 -2.17 13.30 5.61
CA GLY A 352 -2.66 13.18 6.98
C GLY A 352 -3.94 12.37 7.10
N ASN A 353 -4.14 11.80 8.29
CA ASN A 353 -5.40 11.21 8.70
C ASN A 353 -6.10 12.15 9.69
N ARG A 354 -7.30 12.61 9.34
CA ARG A 354 -8.08 13.55 10.18
C ARG A 354 -8.50 12.98 11.52
N GLU A 355 -8.56 11.67 11.64
CA GLU A 355 -8.88 10.99 12.89
C GLU A 355 -7.64 10.82 13.79
N SER A 356 -6.45 11.18 13.31
CA SER A 356 -5.19 11.08 14.04
C SER A 356 -4.68 12.47 14.44
N SER A 357 -4.05 12.57 15.62
CA SER A 357 -3.30 13.75 16.04
C SER A 357 -1.86 13.75 15.51
N ALA A 358 -1.54 12.87 14.57
CA ALA A 358 -0.21 12.70 14.02
C ALA A 358 0.21 13.93 13.20
N LEU A 359 1.47 14.35 13.36
CA LEU A 359 2.04 15.53 12.73
C LEU A 359 3.50 15.30 12.34
N VAL A 360 4.07 16.21 11.57
CA VAL A 360 5.51 16.27 11.33
C VAL A 360 6.17 17.05 12.48
N ASP A 361 6.91 16.37 13.35
CA ASP A 361 7.59 16.97 14.51
C ASP A 361 9.10 17.04 14.28
N VAL A 362 9.60 18.24 14.03
CA VAL A 362 11.03 18.54 13.98
C VAL A 362 11.46 18.98 15.38
N LYS A 363 12.06 18.04 16.12
CA LYS A 363 12.52 18.28 17.49
C LYS A 363 13.89 18.94 17.51
N ARG A 364 14.39 19.25 18.71
CA ARG A 364 15.73 19.86 18.92
C ARG A 364 16.82 18.97 18.31
N ASN A 365 17.94 19.61 17.94
CA ASN A 365 19.09 18.98 17.28
C ASN A 365 18.71 18.19 16.02
N ALA A 366 17.62 18.58 15.35
CA ALA A 366 17.31 18.11 14.01
C ALA A 366 17.43 19.25 13.02
N THR A 367 17.54 18.95 11.74
CA THR A 367 17.37 19.91 10.67
C THR A 367 16.49 19.30 9.60
N LEU A 368 15.57 20.08 9.05
CA LEU A 368 14.69 19.63 7.99
C LEU A 368 14.83 20.57 6.79
N THR A 369 15.18 20.01 5.63
CA THR A 369 15.09 20.69 4.34
C THR A 369 13.99 20.02 3.53
N ALA A 370 12.94 20.75 3.17
CA ALA A 370 11.84 20.28 2.36
C ALA A 370 11.79 21.08 1.05
N GLU A 371 11.84 20.39 -0.07
CA GLU A 371 11.73 20.96 -1.41
C GLU A 371 10.65 20.23 -2.21
N GLN A 372 9.70 20.94 -2.81
CA GLN A 372 8.62 20.30 -3.58
C GLN A 372 7.83 19.28 -2.75
N VAL A 373 7.62 19.56 -1.46
CA VAL A 373 6.87 18.67 -0.57
C VAL A 373 5.42 19.13 -0.51
N THR A 374 4.49 18.17 -0.53
CA THR A 374 3.07 18.43 -0.27
C THR A 374 2.71 17.89 1.09
N PHE A 375 2.21 18.75 1.97
CA PHE A 375 1.60 18.39 3.24
C PHE A 375 0.08 18.55 3.10
N PHE A 376 -0.61 17.43 2.91
CA PHE A 376 -2.06 17.39 2.77
C PHE A 376 -2.72 16.93 4.07
N ASP A 377 -3.61 17.73 4.67
CA ASP A 377 -4.28 17.43 5.95
C ASP A 377 -3.28 17.09 7.09
N LEU A 378 -2.07 17.66 7.08
CA LEU A 378 -1.01 17.31 8.02
C LEU A 378 -0.27 18.54 8.56
N ASP A 379 -0.22 18.65 9.88
CA ASP A 379 0.46 19.72 10.59
C ASP A 379 1.99 19.56 10.56
N LEU A 380 2.70 20.69 10.57
CA LEU A 380 4.15 20.77 10.68
C LEU A 380 4.53 21.58 11.91
N VAL A 381 5.30 20.99 12.81
CA VAL A 381 5.80 21.61 14.04
C VAL A 381 7.32 21.60 14.05
N ASN A 382 7.94 22.77 14.18
CA ASN A 382 9.37 22.94 14.37
C ASN A 382 9.68 23.50 15.75
N ARG A 383 10.34 22.72 16.60
CA ARG A 383 10.60 23.05 18.02
C ARG A 383 11.95 23.72 18.27
N GLY A 384 12.37 24.61 17.35
CA GLY A 384 13.58 25.42 17.48
C GLY A 384 14.81 24.84 16.78
N SER A 385 14.59 24.15 15.67
CA SER A 385 15.60 23.53 14.83
C SER A 385 15.70 24.25 13.47
N ALA A 386 16.82 24.07 12.75
CA ALA A 386 16.96 24.68 11.43
C ALA A 386 15.98 24.04 10.44
N LEU A 387 15.10 24.86 9.86
CA LEU A 387 14.06 24.45 8.93
C LEU A 387 14.23 25.23 7.63
N THR A 388 14.25 24.54 6.51
CA THR A 388 14.16 25.15 5.18
C THR A 388 13.01 24.51 4.44
N VAL A 389 12.04 25.29 3.97
CA VAL A 389 10.92 24.79 3.18
C VAL A 389 10.78 25.64 1.92
N THR A 390 10.91 25.02 0.76
CA THR A 390 10.86 25.72 -0.53
C THR A 390 9.99 25.01 -1.55
N ARG A 391 9.34 25.78 -2.43
CA ARG A 391 8.52 25.24 -3.53
C ARG A 391 7.49 24.19 -3.07
N SER A 392 7.00 24.31 -1.85
CA SER A 392 6.17 23.30 -1.19
C SER A 392 4.72 23.75 -1.05
N LEU A 393 3.81 22.78 -0.93
CA LEU A 393 2.37 22.98 -0.83
C LEU A 393 1.86 22.54 0.53
N PHE A 394 1.15 23.42 1.22
CA PHE A 394 0.40 23.10 2.43
C PHE A 394 -1.08 23.28 2.13
N CYS A 395 -1.85 22.20 2.21
CA CYS A 395 -3.28 22.22 1.92
C CYS A 395 -4.00 21.07 2.63
N GLY A 396 -5.31 21.00 2.48
CA GLY A 396 -6.13 20.00 3.15
C GLY A 396 -7.60 20.35 3.02
N MET A 397 -8.48 19.49 3.51
CA MET A 397 -9.85 19.86 3.86
C MET A 397 -9.95 20.43 5.27
N ASP A 398 -9.10 19.95 6.18
CA ASP A 398 -8.84 20.63 7.45
C ASP A 398 -7.54 21.40 7.23
N PRO A 399 -7.59 22.74 7.18
CA PRO A 399 -6.43 23.52 6.85
C PRO A 399 -5.29 23.24 7.84
N PRO A 400 -4.14 22.73 7.39
CA PRO A 400 -3.06 22.35 8.30
C PRO A 400 -2.53 23.56 9.04
N VAL A 401 -1.91 23.31 10.19
CA VAL A 401 -1.27 24.32 11.01
C VAL A 401 0.24 24.16 10.93
N LEU A 402 0.94 25.29 10.80
CA LEU A 402 2.39 25.34 10.84
C LEU A 402 2.80 26.06 12.12
N LEU A 403 3.49 25.37 13.02
CA LEU A 403 4.02 25.93 14.25
C LEU A 403 5.54 25.99 14.15
N LEU A 404 6.07 27.17 13.84
CA LEU A 404 7.49 27.37 13.61
C LEU A 404 8.15 28.05 14.81
N GLY A 405 9.36 27.58 15.14
CA GLY A 405 10.21 28.16 16.18
C GLY A 405 10.73 29.55 15.80
N ARG A 406 11.92 29.91 16.30
CA ARG A 406 12.47 31.24 16.05
C ARG A 406 12.69 31.51 14.55
N GLY A 407 12.24 32.67 14.07
CA GLY A 407 12.28 33.02 12.64
C GLY A 407 13.68 33.03 12.01
N ASP A 408 14.75 33.22 12.79
CA ASP A 408 16.14 33.16 12.31
C ASP A 408 16.60 31.75 11.93
N THR A 409 15.93 30.72 12.44
CA THR A 409 16.19 29.31 12.12
C THR A 409 15.32 28.75 11.00
N CYS A 410 14.36 29.54 10.50
CA CYS A 410 13.42 29.14 9.46
C CYS A 410 13.69 29.90 8.15
N ARG A 411 13.88 29.17 7.05
CA ARG A 411 13.98 29.71 5.69
C ARG A 411 12.81 29.21 4.87
N LEU A 412 11.91 30.10 4.49
CA LEU A 412 10.72 29.79 3.71
C LEU A 412 10.77 30.59 2.41
N SER A 413 10.50 29.95 1.26
CA SER A 413 10.40 30.66 -0.02
C SER A 413 9.61 29.88 -1.07
N SER A 414 8.92 30.60 -1.95
CA SER A 414 8.20 30.04 -3.10
C SER A 414 7.17 28.95 -2.76
N ASN A 415 6.61 28.96 -1.55
CA ASN A 415 5.61 28.00 -1.08
C ASN A 415 4.19 28.46 -1.41
N HIS A 416 3.23 27.53 -1.32
CA HIS A 416 1.81 27.83 -1.36
C HIS A 416 1.15 27.39 -0.06
N TYR A 417 0.48 28.33 0.61
CA TYR A 417 -0.19 28.09 1.88
C TYR A 417 -1.72 28.19 1.74
N ALA A 418 -2.39 27.05 1.90
CA ALA A 418 -3.82 26.92 2.16
C ALA A 418 -4.02 26.34 3.58
N VAL A 419 -3.52 27.08 4.56
CA VAL A 419 -3.35 26.67 5.97
C VAL A 419 -4.38 27.32 6.89
N GLY A 420 -4.62 26.72 8.06
CA GLY A 420 -5.48 27.30 9.07
C GLY A 420 -4.83 28.53 9.71
N TYR A 421 -3.56 28.37 10.08
CA TYR A 421 -2.66 29.45 10.40
C TYR A 421 -1.20 28.97 10.36
N LEU A 422 -0.31 29.92 10.18
CA LEU A 422 1.12 29.82 10.49
C LEU A 422 1.36 30.56 11.81
N GLU A 423 1.99 29.93 12.79
CA GLU A 423 2.53 30.61 13.97
C GLU A 423 4.04 30.64 13.87
N MET A 424 4.63 31.84 14.01
CA MET A 424 6.08 32.02 14.02
C MET A 424 6.43 33.12 15.02
N ASP A 425 7.43 32.87 15.86
CA ASP A 425 7.82 33.80 16.95
C ASP A 425 6.65 34.24 17.85
N GLY A 426 5.67 33.35 18.08
CA GLY A 426 4.49 33.62 18.90
C GLY A 426 3.42 34.50 18.24
N VAL A 427 3.60 34.85 16.95
CA VAL A 427 2.62 35.61 16.18
C VAL A 427 1.91 34.69 15.19
N ARG A 428 0.59 34.80 15.11
CA ARG A 428 -0.26 33.99 14.23
C ARG A 428 -0.65 34.74 12.95
N TYR A 429 -0.47 34.06 11.82
CA TYR A 429 -0.80 34.50 10.48
C TYR A 429 -1.86 33.57 9.90
N GLY A 430 -3.10 34.04 9.88
CA GLY A 430 -4.23 33.31 9.32
C GLY A 430 -4.55 33.75 7.89
N PRO A 431 -5.56 33.12 7.26
CA PRO A 431 -6.03 33.47 5.92
C PRO A 431 -6.45 34.94 5.75
N ARG A 432 -6.83 35.60 6.85
CA ARG A 432 -7.29 37.00 6.89
C ARG A 432 -6.22 38.00 7.32
N THR A 433 -5.01 37.55 7.63
CA THR A 433 -3.91 38.46 7.98
C THR A 433 -3.47 39.22 6.73
N ASP A 434 -3.17 40.50 6.87
CA ASP A 434 -2.74 41.35 5.76
C ASP A 434 -1.44 40.82 5.13
N ASP A 435 -1.33 40.86 3.80
CA ASP A 435 -0.18 40.32 3.06
C ASP A 435 1.13 41.02 3.44
N GLN A 436 1.10 42.34 3.67
CA GLN A 436 2.30 43.04 4.15
C GLN A 436 2.68 42.62 5.57
N GLN A 437 1.70 42.34 6.44
CA GLN A 437 1.99 41.80 7.78
C GLN A 437 2.59 40.40 7.72
N ARG A 438 2.11 39.54 6.81
CA ARG A 438 2.68 38.20 6.57
C ARG A 438 4.12 38.29 6.07
N HIS A 439 4.40 39.10 5.05
CA HIS A 439 5.75 39.23 4.47
C HIS A 439 6.74 39.94 5.39
N ARG A 440 6.29 40.93 6.20
CA ARG A 440 7.17 41.60 7.18
C ARG A 440 7.59 40.66 8.30
N ALA A 441 6.72 39.72 8.65
CA ALA A 441 6.97 38.77 9.72
C ALA A 441 7.89 37.63 9.34
N THR A 442 7.70 37.07 8.15
CA THR A 442 8.54 35.97 7.67
C THR A 442 9.93 36.44 7.27
N THR A 443 10.14 37.73 6.98
CA THR A 443 11.40 38.42 6.58
C THR A 443 12.18 37.82 5.40
N GLN A 444 11.85 36.60 4.98
CA GLN A 444 12.51 35.80 3.95
C GLN A 444 11.48 35.21 2.97
N ASP A 445 10.21 35.11 3.37
CA ASP A 445 9.15 34.47 2.59
C ASP A 445 8.36 35.48 1.74
N HIS A 446 9.06 36.20 0.86
CA HIS A 446 8.49 37.28 0.07
C HIS A 446 7.79 36.82 -1.20
N ASP A 447 8.09 35.61 -1.67
CA ASP A 447 7.64 35.05 -2.95
C ASP A 447 6.64 33.89 -2.78
N SER A 448 6.30 33.53 -1.54
CA SER A 448 5.22 32.58 -1.28
C SER A 448 3.84 33.19 -1.49
N THR A 449 2.88 32.34 -1.83
CA THR A 449 1.49 32.70 -2.06
C THR A 449 0.58 32.14 -0.98
N TRP A 450 -0.46 32.90 -0.66
CA TRP A 450 -1.47 32.52 0.32
C TRP A 450 -2.83 32.49 -0.36
N SER A 451 -3.57 31.41 -0.16
CA SER A 451 -4.95 31.33 -0.62
C SER A 451 -5.88 31.23 0.59
N ALA A 452 -7.02 31.92 0.52
CA ALA A 452 -8.10 31.61 1.44
C ALA A 452 -8.52 30.17 1.15
N TRP A 453 -8.56 29.32 2.19
CA TRP A 453 -9.10 27.98 2.03
C TRP A 453 -10.55 28.09 1.55
N ARG A 454 -10.74 27.82 0.27
CA ARG A 454 -12.03 27.50 -0.32
C ARG A 454 -11.93 26.00 -0.46
N GLY A 455 -12.75 25.25 0.29
CA GLY A 455 -12.82 23.80 0.13
C GLY A 455 -12.81 23.40 -1.35
N VAL A 456 -12.36 22.17 -1.64
CA VAL A 456 -11.81 21.62 -2.91
C VAL A 456 -12.60 21.88 -4.22
N ASP A 457 -13.65 22.69 -4.20
CA ASP A 457 -14.39 23.18 -5.36
C ASP A 457 -13.60 24.15 -6.27
N THR A 458 -12.52 24.80 -5.83
CA THR A 458 -11.76 25.72 -6.70
C THR A 458 -10.28 25.87 -6.32
N ILE A 459 -9.43 24.91 -6.70
CA ILE A 459 -8.07 25.27 -7.14
C ILE A 459 -8.19 25.49 -8.64
N ASP A 460 -8.39 26.75 -9.02
CA ASP A 460 -8.41 27.16 -10.41
C ASP A 460 -7.02 26.92 -11.00
N HIS A 461 -6.90 26.01 -11.96
CA HIS A 461 -5.63 25.68 -12.63
C HIS A 461 -4.99 26.89 -13.35
N ALA A 462 -5.68 28.02 -13.43
CA ALA A 462 -5.25 29.19 -14.17
C ALA A 462 -4.10 29.98 -13.50
N THR A 463 -4.02 30.07 -12.18
CA THR A 463 -3.09 31.01 -11.50
C THR A 463 -1.67 30.48 -11.26
N VAL A 464 -1.39 29.21 -11.51
CA VAL A 464 -0.02 28.64 -11.44
C VAL A 464 0.67 28.65 -12.81
N SER A 465 -0.04 28.97 -13.89
CA SER A 465 0.48 28.83 -15.26
C SER A 465 1.17 30.07 -15.85
N GLU A 466 1.06 31.26 -15.24
CA GLU A 466 1.50 32.51 -15.91
C GLU A 466 2.72 33.22 -15.33
N ASN A 467 3.37 32.75 -14.26
CA ASN A 467 4.57 33.44 -13.70
C ASN A 467 5.87 32.62 -13.58
N THR A 468 5.94 31.43 -14.17
CA THR A 468 7.20 30.65 -14.26
C THR A 468 7.47 30.19 -15.69
N ALA A 469 7.65 31.15 -16.59
CA ALA A 469 8.29 30.89 -17.87
C ALA A 469 9.77 30.53 -17.64
N GLY A 470 10.08 29.25 -17.46
CA GLY A 470 11.47 28.78 -17.50
C GLY A 470 11.83 27.51 -16.73
N ALA A 471 11.11 26.40 -16.89
CA ALA A 471 11.68 25.06 -16.63
C ALA A 471 10.87 23.98 -17.35
N ARG A 472 11.38 23.46 -18.47
CA ARG A 472 10.87 22.22 -19.07
C ARG A 472 11.39 21.04 -18.25
N LEU A 473 10.53 20.42 -17.45
CA LEU A 473 10.70 19.08 -16.90
C LEU A 473 9.65 18.19 -17.57
N SER A 474 10.04 17.47 -18.62
CA SER A 474 9.14 16.56 -19.33
C SER A 474 9.48 15.09 -19.06
N ASP A 475 8.40 14.32 -18.96
CA ASP A 475 8.20 12.91 -19.33
C ASP A 475 8.40 11.78 -18.31
N ASP A 476 9.27 11.88 -17.28
CA ASP A 476 9.45 10.75 -16.32
C ASP A 476 8.67 10.85 -14.99
N LEU A 477 7.96 11.97 -14.73
CA LEU A 477 7.21 12.19 -13.48
C LEU A 477 5.78 11.61 -13.47
N GLY A 478 5.27 11.15 -14.62
CA GLY A 478 3.85 10.81 -14.78
C GLY A 478 3.37 9.59 -13.98
N ALA A 479 4.24 8.64 -13.61
CA ALA A 479 3.82 7.42 -12.92
C ALA A 479 3.71 7.59 -11.39
N VAL A 480 4.58 8.39 -10.79
CA VAL A 480 4.62 8.62 -9.34
C VAL A 480 3.53 9.61 -8.90
N GLU A 481 3.29 10.67 -9.70
CA GLU A 481 2.17 11.59 -9.46
C GLU A 481 0.81 10.90 -9.59
N ARG A 482 0.62 9.99 -10.56
CA ARG A 482 -0.66 9.27 -10.74
C ARG A 482 -1.00 8.32 -9.58
N GLY A 483 0.00 7.75 -8.90
CA GLY A 483 -0.19 6.93 -7.70
C GLY A 483 -0.47 7.76 -6.44
N ALA A 484 0.25 8.87 -6.28
CA ALA A 484 0.13 9.79 -5.16
C ALA A 484 -1.26 10.48 -5.11
N TRP A 485 -1.78 10.90 -6.26
CA TRP A 485 -3.13 11.51 -6.36
C TRP A 485 -4.29 10.51 -6.25
N ALA A 486 -4.06 9.21 -6.46
CA ALA A 486 -5.06 8.16 -6.24
C ALA A 486 -5.30 7.88 -4.74
N ALA A 487 -4.25 8.00 -3.91
CA ALA A 487 -4.36 7.88 -2.46
C ALA A 487 -5.10 9.07 -1.81
N VAL A 488 -4.89 10.29 -2.32
CA VAL A 488 -5.57 11.52 -1.84
C VAL A 488 -7.04 11.60 -2.27
N ARG A 489 -7.39 11.13 -3.49
CA ARG A 489 -8.78 11.15 -3.98
C ARG A 489 -9.73 10.21 -3.22
N ASN A 490 -9.21 9.21 -2.53
CA ASN A 490 -10.02 8.25 -1.76
C ASN A 490 -10.45 8.77 -0.37
N ARG A 491 -10.08 9.99 0.05
CA ARG A 491 -10.38 10.51 1.40
C ARG A 491 -11.08 11.89 1.49
N VAL A 492 -11.56 12.47 0.39
CA VAL A 492 -12.31 13.74 0.44
C VAL A 492 -13.73 13.61 -0.13
N PRO A 493 -14.78 13.73 0.69
CA PRO A 493 -16.15 13.96 0.22
C PRO A 493 -16.35 15.44 -0.13
N GLY A 494 -16.58 15.75 -1.41
CA GLY A 494 -17.23 16.99 -1.87
C GLY A 494 -16.42 17.89 -2.81
N GLY A 495 -16.70 17.76 -4.12
CA GLY A 495 -16.66 18.78 -5.22
C GLY A 495 -15.36 19.57 -5.48
N THR A 496 -14.98 20.00 -6.69
CA THR A 496 -15.51 19.86 -8.06
C THR A 496 -14.34 20.05 -9.05
N ALA A 497 -13.93 18.96 -9.69
CA ALA A 497 -13.37 18.96 -11.04
C ALA A 497 -13.59 17.56 -11.59
N ALA A 498 -14.71 17.38 -12.30
CA ALA A 498 -15.17 16.21 -13.06
C ALA A 498 -14.35 14.91 -12.89
N ALA A 499 -14.25 14.41 -11.65
CA ALA A 499 -13.63 13.14 -11.38
C ALA A 499 -14.62 12.06 -11.82
N ARG A 500 -14.19 11.26 -12.80
CA ARG A 500 -14.80 10.00 -13.23
C ARG A 500 -15.23 9.21 -11.99
N ARG A 501 -16.51 9.28 -11.62
CA ARG A 501 -17.11 8.56 -10.48
C ARG A 501 -17.22 7.08 -10.81
N ALA A 502 -16.13 6.34 -10.94
CA ALA A 502 -16.15 4.89 -11.13
C ALA A 502 -16.34 4.18 -9.78
N VAL A 503 -17.55 3.69 -9.45
CA VAL A 503 -17.83 2.97 -8.19
C VAL A 503 -17.52 1.49 -8.34
N THR A 504 -16.45 0.96 -7.74
CA THR A 504 -16.10 -0.47 -7.81
C THR A 504 -16.87 -1.35 -6.80
N GLN A 505 -17.31 -2.49 -7.29
CA GLN A 505 -18.20 -3.53 -6.72
C GLN A 505 -18.16 -3.96 -5.24
N GLY A 506 -17.07 -3.76 -4.49
CA GLY A 506 -17.01 -4.06 -3.04
C GLY A 506 -17.26 -5.50 -2.58
N PHE A 507 -17.23 -6.53 -3.45
CA PHE A 507 -17.45 -7.94 -3.05
C PHE A 507 -16.31 -8.56 -2.21
N ASP A 508 -15.19 -7.84 -2.08
CA ASP A 508 -13.95 -8.31 -1.46
C ASP A 508 -14.02 -8.28 0.08
N ALA A 509 -14.89 -7.43 0.63
CA ALA A 509 -15.09 -7.22 2.05
C ALA A 509 -16.27 -8.05 2.58
N THR A 510 -16.14 -9.37 2.61
CA THR A 510 -17.19 -10.30 3.07
C THR A 510 -17.69 -10.04 4.49
N GLU A 511 -16.94 -9.29 5.31
CA GLU A 511 -17.36 -8.82 6.64
C GLU A 511 -18.66 -8.00 6.61
N SER A 512 -18.92 -7.34 5.47
CA SER A 512 -20.13 -6.56 5.22
C SER A 512 -21.25 -7.34 4.52
N PHE A 513 -20.99 -8.59 4.09
CA PHE A 513 -21.94 -9.43 3.36
C PHE A 513 -21.99 -10.84 3.97
N THR A 514 -22.95 -11.12 4.87
CA THR A 514 -23.18 -12.52 5.30
C THR A 514 -24.12 -13.24 4.32
N PRO A 515 -23.91 -14.54 4.01
CA PRO A 515 -24.76 -15.31 3.08
C PRO A 515 -26.23 -15.45 3.49
N LEU A 516 -26.61 -14.97 4.68
CA LEU A 516 -27.95 -15.01 5.27
C LEU A 516 -28.50 -13.60 5.58
N THR A 517 -27.89 -12.54 5.03
CA THR A 517 -28.24 -11.16 5.39
C THR A 517 -29.59 -10.73 4.79
N VAL A 518 -30.64 -10.69 5.62
CA VAL A 518 -31.90 -10.02 5.29
C VAL A 518 -31.78 -8.53 5.63
N GLY A 519 -31.56 -7.66 4.63
CA GLY A 519 -31.42 -6.21 4.82
C GLY A 519 -30.53 -5.56 3.75
N PRO A 520 -30.50 -4.23 3.58
CA PRO A 520 -29.60 -3.58 2.60
C PRO A 520 -28.14 -3.91 2.93
N VAL A 521 -27.33 -4.22 1.91
CA VAL A 521 -25.94 -4.62 2.09
C VAL A 521 -25.01 -3.67 1.34
N GLY A 522 -24.02 -3.15 2.05
CA GLY A 522 -23.10 -2.11 1.57
C GLY A 522 -22.88 -1.03 2.62
N TRP A 523 -21.80 -0.27 2.47
CA TRP A 523 -21.43 0.79 3.41
C TRP A 523 -22.46 1.93 3.41
N LEU A 524 -22.88 2.38 4.61
CA LEU A 524 -23.77 3.52 4.81
C LEU A 524 -23.17 4.84 4.29
N ASP A 525 -21.84 4.93 4.26
CA ASP A 525 -21.09 6.14 3.96
C ASP A 525 -20.47 6.16 2.55
N SER A 526 -20.79 5.17 1.70
CA SER A 526 -20.30 5.16 0.31
C SER A 526 -21.14 6.09 -0.57
N PRO A 527 -20.55 7.12 -1.19
CA PRO A 527 -21.27 8.07 -2.06
C PRO A 527 -21.76 7.43 -3.38
N GLY A 528 -21.55 6.13 -3.60
CA GLY A 528 -21.82 5.43 -4.86
C GLY A 528 -23.13 4.65 -4.95
N GLY A 529 -23.71 4.19 -3.84
CA GLY A 529 -24.90 3.33 -3.84
C GLY A 529 -24.79 2.09 -2.96
N GLN A 530 -25.90 1.39 -2.74
CA GLN A 530 -26.01 0.22 -1.84
C GLN A 530 -26.61 -0.98 -2.59
N TRP A 531 -26.13 -2.20 -2.30
CA TRP A 531 -26.79 -3.41 -2.76
C TRP A 531 -28.06 -3.64 -1.93
N ARG A 532 -29.15 -4.11 -2.57
CA ARG A 532 -30.29 -4.63 -1.78
C ARG A 532 -29.95 -6.00 -1.21
N GLY A 533 -30.73 -6.42 -0.20
CA GLY A 533 -30.47 -7.62 0.58
C GLY A 533 -30.31 -8.91 -0.22
N PHE A 534 -29.48 -9.80 0.34
CA PHE A 534 -29.20 -11.13 -0.18
C PHE A 534 -29.98 -12.15 0.64
N SER A 535 -31.15 -12.57 0.15
CA SER A 535 -31.92 -13.62 0.83
C SER A 535 -31.37 -15.02 0.52
N LEU A 536 -31.85 -16.03 1.24
CA LEU A 536 -31.56 -17.45 0.97
C LEU A 536 -31.89 -17.91 -0.46
N ALA A 537 -32.84 -17.24 -1.11
CA ALA A 537 -33.23 -17.49 -2.50
C ALA A 537 -32.54 -16.54 -3.48
N GLY A 538 -31.71 -15.60 -3.00
CA GLY A 538 -31.18 -14.48 -3.77
C GLY A 538 -29.79 -14.69 -4.35
N PRO A 539 -29.18 -13.62 -4.92
CA PRO A 539 -27.79 -13.64 -5.34
C PRO A 539 -26.88 -14.15 -4.21
N THR A 540 -25.85 -14.91 -4.55
CA THR A 540 -24.95 -15.50 -3.54
C THR A 540 -23.51 -15.10 -3.81
N ILE A 541 -22.81 -14.64 -2.78
CA ILE A 541 -21.37 -14.41 -2.89
C ILE A 541 -20.66 -15.76 -2.86
N THR A 542 -19.74 -15.96 -3.79
CA THR A 542 -19.01 -17.22 -3.92
C THR A 542 -17.53 -16.98 -4.18
N ALA A 543 -16.70 -17.78 -3.53
CA ALA A 543 -15.25 -17.83 -3.78
C ALA A 543 -14.85 -18.85 -4.85
N GLY A 544 -15.83 -19.58 -5.42
CA GLY A 544 -15.54 -20.68 -6.35
C GLY A 544 -15.24 -20.22 -7.79
N ARG A 545 -15.67 -19.02 -8.19
CA ARG A 545 -15.52 -18.53 -9.56
C ARG A 545 -15.56 -17.00 -9.60
N PHE A 546 -14.40 -16.38 -9.84
CA PHE A 546 -14.19 -14.93 -9.81
C PHE A 546 -13.13 -14.49 -10.84
N LEU A 547 -13.04 -13.19 -11.13
CA LEU A 547 -12.13 -12.59 -12.11
C LEU A 547 -10.99 -11.78 -11.47
N SER A 548 -11.29 -10.87 -10.54
CA SER A 548 -10.28 -9.89 -10.03
C SER A 548 -10.06 -9.91 -8.53
N SER A 549 -10.90 -10.60 -7.78
CA SER A 549 -10.95 -10.65 -6.31
C SER A 549 -11.38 -12.04 -5.91
N PRO A 550 -11.03 -12.59 -4.72
CA PRO A 550 -11.43 -13.94 -4.33
C PRO A 550 -12.95 -14.22 -4.28
N HIS A 551 -13.83 -13.26 -4.61
CA HIS A 551 -15.28 -13.43 -4.61
C HIS A 551 -15.95 -12.84 -5.85
N ALA A 552 -17.07 -13.44 -6.26
CA ALA A 552 -18.02 -12.89 -7.23
C ALA A 552 -19.47 -13.14 -6.77
N VAL A 553 -20.45 -12.50 -7.42
CA VAL A 553 -21.87 -12.73 -7.16
C VAL A 553 -22.43 -13.74 -8.16
N LYS A 554 -22.91 -14.87 -7.66
CA LYS A 554 -23.67 -15.87 -8.42
C LYS A 554 -25.16 -15.52 -8.44
N LEU A 555 -25.70 -15.34 -9.63
CA LEU A 555 -27.11 -15.10 -9.92
C LEU A 555 -27.72 -16.37 -10.52
N THR A 556 -28.67 -16.98 -9.84
CA THR A 556 -29.30 -18.23 -10.29
C THR A 556 -30.72 -17.97 -10.76
N ARG A 557 -31.08 -18.45 -11.96
CA ARG A 557 -32.45 -18.30 -12.48
C ARG A 557 -33.46 -19.01 -11.58
N GLY A 558 -34.49 -18.27 -11.17
CA GLY A 558 -35.49 -18.72 -10.19
C GLY A 558 -35.21 -18.22 -8.77
N GLY A 559 -34.07 -17.56 -8.56
CA GLY A 559 -33.76 -16.77 -7.38
C GLY A 559 -34.01 -15.27 -7.56
N GLU A 560 -33.60 -14.46 -6.58
CA GLU A 560 -33.74 -13.00 -6.64
C GLU A 560 -32.72 -12.35 -7.59
N HIS A 561 -33.04 -11.12 -8.00
CA HIS A 561 -32.15 -10.29 -8.81
C HIS A 561 -31.13 -9.59 -7.91
N LEU A 562 -29.99 -9.22 -8.48
CA LEU A 562 -29.06 -8.32 -7.83
C LEU A 562 -29.46 -6.88 -8.13
N TYR A 563 -29.72 -6.11 -7.08
CA TYR A 563 -30.13 -4.72 -7.17
C TYR A 563 -29.05 -3.82 -6.59
N TRP A 564 -28.72 -2.77 -7.31
CA TRP A 564 -27.79 -1.74 -6.87
C TRP A 564 -28.46 -0.37 -6.89
N GLU A 565 -28.78 0.17 -5.73
CA GLU A 565 -29.40 1.48 -5.56
C GLU A 565 -28.35 2.58 -5.58
N CYS A 566 -28.39 3.44 -6.59
CA CYS A 566 -27.50 4.58 -6.70
C CYS A 566 -28.06 5.75 -5.86
N ARG A 567 -27.47 6.00 -4.68
CA ARG A 567 -27.83 7.15 -3.83
C ARG A 567 -27.26 8.47 -4.33
N SER A 568 -26.28 8.44 -5.23
CA SER A 568 -25.88 9.63 -5.98
C SER A 568 -26.76 9.77 -7.22
N VAL A 569 -27.70 10.72 -7.19
CA VAL A 569 -28.60 10.98 -8.32
C VAL A 569 -27.77 11.39 -9.54
N VAL A 570 -27.77 10.56 -10.59
CA VAL A 570 -27.37 11.02 -11.93
C VAL A 570 -28.32 12.14 -12.30
N ARG A 571 -27.80 13.33 -12.59
CA ARG A 571 -28.67 14.47 -12.92
C ARG A 571 -29.42 14.14 -14.22
N ALA A 572 -30.65 14.64 -14.34
CA ALA A 572 -31.37 14.51 -15.59
C ALA A 572 -30.52 15.10 -16.74
N GLY A 573 -30.40 14.37 -17.85
CA GLY A 573 -29.59 14.71 -19.02
C GLY A 573 -28.10 14.39 -18.91
N GLN A 574 -27.64 13.77 -17.80
CA GLN A 574 -26.24 13.41 -17.61
C GLN A 574 -25.94 11.99 -18.13
N ASP A 575 -24.94 11.86 -18.99
CA ASP A 575 -24.44 10.57 -19.49
C ASP A 575 -23.84 9.73 -18.37
N TYR A 576 -24.06 8.43 -18.44
CA TYR A 576 -23.49 7.49 -17.49
C TYR A 576 -23.11 6.17 -18.15
N ALA A 577 -22.30 5.38 -17.45
CA ALA A 577 -21.97 4.02 -17.84
C ALA A 577 -22.08 3.05 -16.65
N VAL A 578 -22.55 1.84 -16.91
CA VAL A 578 -22.47 0.69 -16.01
C VAL A 578 -21.63 -0.37 -16.70
N SER A 579 -20.46 -0.68 -16.15
CA SER A 579 -19.59 -1.77 -16.58
C SER A 579 -19.57 -2.88 -15.55
N PHE A 580 -19.41 -4.12 -16.00
CA PHE A 580 -19.33 -5.30 -15.13
C PHE A 580 -18.66 -6.44 -15.90
N ALA A 581 -17.96 -7.30 -15.17
CA ALA A 581 -17.53 -8.58 -15.66
C ALA A 581 -18.69 -9.58 -15.57
N MET A 582 -18.83 -10.41 -16.58
CA MET A 582 -19.82 -11.48 -16.66
C MET A 582 -19.13 -12.79 -17.03
N TRP A 583 -19.55 -13.86 -16.37
CA TRP A 583 -19.25 -15.24 -16.76
C TRP A 583 -20.55 -16.04 -16.68
N ARG A 584 -20.85 -16.85 -17.70
CA ARG A 584 -22.13 -17.58 -17.79
C ARG A 584 -21.90 -19.09 -17.90
N GLU A 585 -22.69 -19.86 -17.15
CA GLU A 585 -22.80 -21.31 -17.35
C GLU A 585 -23.45 -21.60 -18.72
N PRO A 586 -23.30 -22.81 -19.26
CA PRO A 586 -24.00 -23.21 -20.47
C PRO A 586 -25.50 -22.98 -20.40
N GLY A 587 -26.05 -22.26 -21.39
CA GLY A 587 -27.47 -21.89 -21.44
C GLY A 587 -27.91 -20.83 -20.41
N ALA A 588 -26.99 -20.25 -19.63
CA ALA A 588 -27.30 -19.12 -18.75
C ALA A 588 -27.22 -17.80 -19.51
N GLY A 589 -28.06 -16.84 -19.10
CA GLY A 589 -28.09 -15.49 -19.63
C GLY A 589 -28.31 -14.44 -18.53
N LEU A 590 -28.33 -13.18 -18.91
CA LEU A 590 -28.45 -12.06 -17.98
C LEU A 590 -29.17 -10.88 -18.62
N VAL A 591 -30.13 -10.30 -17.90
CA VAL A 591 -30.66 -8.96 -18.21
C VAL A 591 -30.03 -7.98 -17.25
N VAL A 592 -29.49 -6.88 -17.77
CA VAL A 592 -29.08 -5.74 -16.97
C VAL A 592 -29.90 -4.53 -17.38
N ALA A 593 -30.67 -3.99 -16.45
CA ALA A 593 -31.55 -2.85 -16.65
C ALA A 593 -31.19 -1.72 -15.68
N THR A 594 -30.95 -0.54 -16.20
CA THR A 594 -30.86 0.68 -15.40
C THR A 594 -32.24 1.32 -15.32
N ARG A 595 -32.60 1.85 -14.15
CA ARG A 595 -33.89 2.48 -13.92
C ARG A 595 -33.73 3.88 -13.36
N ASN A 596 -34.66 4.74 -13.72
CA ASN A 596 -34.76 6.10 -13.22
C ASN A 596 -35.55 6.18 -11.90
N ARG A 597 -35.65 7.40 -11.34
CA ARG A 597 -36.37 7.68 -10.08
C ARG A 597 -37.86 7.28 -10.08
N PHE A 598 -38.45 7.06 -11.25
CA PHE A 598 -39.83 6.61 -11.40
C PHE A 598 -39.93 5.08 -11.54
N ASN A 599 -38.82 4.36 -11.30
CA ASN A 599 -38.70 2.91 -11.45
C ASN A 599 -39.04 2.42 -12.87
N ARG A 600 -38.72 3.23 -13.88
CA ARG A 600 -38.87 2.90 -15.30
C ARG A 600 -37.49 2.61 -15.90
N ASP A 601 -37.43 1.64 -16.81
CA ASP A 601 -36.19 1.29 -17.51
C ASP A 601 -35.69 2.49 -18.35
N ASP A 602 -34.39 2.74 -18.26
CA ASP A 602 -33.68 3.84 -18.90
C ASP A 602 -32.75 3.31 -19.99
N ALA A 603 -31.92 2.31 -19.67
CA ALA A 603 -31.16 1.48 -20.62
C ALA A 603 -31.19 0.01 -20.18
N SER A 604 -31.38 -0.91 -21.13
CA SER A 604 -31.47 -2.34 -20.81
C SER A 604 -30.78 -3.20 -21.87
N VAL A 605 -29.94 -4.13 -21.42
CA VAL A 605 -29.28 -5.15 -22.25
C VAL A 605 -29.72 -6.54 -21.82
N TYR A 606 -29.82 -7.45 -22.78
CA TYR A 606 -30.17 -8.85 -22.56
C TYR A 606 -29.16 -9.75 -23.27
N VAL A 607 -28.45 -10.55 -22.51
CA VAL A 607 -27.67 -11.68 -23.02
C VAL A 607 -28.55 -12.92 -22.96
N SER A 608 -28.91 -13.46 -24.13
CA SER A 608 -29.76 -14.66 -24.21
C SER A 608 -29.04 -15.92 -23.72
N PRO A 609 -29.79 -17.00 -23.42
CA PRO A 609 -29.21 -18.32 -23.15
C PRO A 609 -28.24 -18.81 -24.22
N GLU A 610 -28.45 -18.41 -25.48
CA GLU A 610 -27.57 -18.72 -26.61
C GLU A 610 -26.36 -17.77 -26.72
N GLY A 611 -26.21 -16.84 -25.77
CA GLY A 611 -25.12 -15.86 -25.72
C GLY A 611 -25.36 -14.61 -26.56
N GLN A 612 -26.52 -14.47 -27.20
CA GLN A 612 -26.77 -13.32 -28.05
C GLN A 612 -27.01 -12.07 -27.21
N LEU A 613 -26.20 -11.03 -27.41
CA LEU A 613 -26.45 -9.73 -26.80
C LEU A 613 -27.55 -8.98 -27.58
N MET A 614 -28.50 -8.45 -26.84
CA MET A 614 -29.64 -7.70 -27.36
C MET A 614 -29.82 -6.40 -26.58
N LEU A 615 -30.28 -5.35 -27.28
CA LEU A 615 -30.53 -4.02 -26.73
C LEU A 615 -32.05 -3.78 -26.68
N ARG A 616 -32.55 -3.23 -25.59
CA ARG A 616 -33.99 -2.95 -25.43
C ARG A 616 -34.42 -1.86 -26.42
N ASN A 617 -35.49 -2.12 -27.18
CA ASN A 617 -36.11 -1.13 -28.03
C ASN A 617 -37.35 -0.55 -27.35
N PHE A 618 -37.34 0.75 -27.05
CA PHE A 618 -38.44 1.45 -26.39
C PHE A 618 -39.44 2.09 -27.36
N ALA A 619 -39.12 2.14 -28.66
CA ALA A 619 -39.88 2.87 -29.68
C ALA A 619 -40.71 1.95 -30.61
N GLY A 620 -40.77 0.63 -30.39
CA GLY A 620 -41.47 -0.31 -31.29
C GLY A 620 -42.04 -1.57 -30.63
N PRO A 621 -42.83 -2.37 -31.38
CA PRO A 621 -43.54 -3.55 -30.85
C PRO A 621 -42.62 -4.75 -30.56
N SER A 622 -41.42 -4.78 -31.15
CA SER A 622 -40.37 -5.76 -30.87
C SER A 622 -39.49 -5.25 -29.73
N ALA A 623 -39.57 -5.93 -28.59
CA ALA A 623 -39.05 -5.44 -27.32
C ALA A 623 -37.50 -5.47 -27.19
N TRP A 624 -36.80 -6.17 -28.10
CA TRP A 624 -35.35 -6.36 -28.08
C TRP A 624 -34.78 -6.37 -29.51
N HIS A 625 -33.69 -5.64 -29.74
CA HIS A 625 -32.90 -5.62 -30.97
C HIS A 625 -31.70 -6.55 -30.84
N ARG A 626 -31.40 -7.34 -31.88
CA ARG A 626 -30.33 -8.35 -31.90
C ARG A 626 -29.04 -7.75 -32.45
N THR A 627 -27.99 -7.71 -31.63
CA THR A 627 -26.67 -7.22 -32.04
C THR A 627 -25.87 -8.29 -32.79
N ALA A 628 -24.72 -7.94 -33.35
CA ALA A 628 -23.76 -8.94 -33.84
C ALA A 628 -22.93 -9.60 -32.71
N ILE A 629 -23.06 -9.13 -31.47
CA ILE A 629 -22.20 -9.51 -30.35
C ILE A 629 -22.66 -10.83 -29.72
N LEU A 630 -21.74 -11.79 -29.65
CA LEU A 630 -21.90 -13.06 -28.96
C LEU A 630 -21.06 -13.10 -27.68
N VAL A 631 -21.74 -13.28 -26.56
CA VAL A 631 -21.15 -13.48 -25.24
C VAL A 631 -20.84 -14.97 -25.05
N PRO A 632 -19.57 -15.37 -24.89
CA PRO A 632 -19.17 -16.77 -24.75
C PRO A 632 -19.69 -17.40 -23.46
N GLU A 633 -19.79 -18.73 -23.46
CA GLU A 633 -19.96 -19.54 -22.25
C GLU A 633 -18.61 -19.80 -21.63
N GLU A 634 -18.61 -19.98 -20.31
CA GLU A 634 -17.43 -20.39 -19.56
C GLU A 634 -16.20 -19.49 -19.63
N GLU A 635 -16.37 -18.25 -20.10
CA GLU A 635 -15.33 -17.25 -20.22
C GLU A 635 -15.76 -15.94 -19.55
N TRP A 636 -14.82 -15.29 -18.87
CA TRP A 636 -15.03 -13.96 -18.31
C TRP A 636 -14.92 -12.90 -19.39
N VAL A 637 -15.97 -12.10 -19.53
CA VAL A 637 -16.01 -10.94 -20.42
C VAL A 637 -16.32 -9.67 -19.63
N GLN A 638 -15.87 -8.53 -20.13
CA GLN A 638 -16.26 -7.22 -19.62
C GLN A 638 -17.37 -6.65 -20.49
N LEU A 639 -18.51 -6.34 -19.89
CA LEU A 639 -19.62 -5.66 -20.52
C LEU A 639 -19.71 -4.22 -20.00
N ARG A 640 -20.07 -3.28 -20.88
CA ARG A 640 -20.37 -1.90 -20.50
C ARG A 640 -21.62 -1.41 -21.22
N ILE A 641 -22.57 -0.87 -20.47
CA ILE A 641 -23.72 -0.11 -20.96
C ILE A 641 -23.38 1.36 -20.79
N GLN A 642 -23.55 2.17 -21.82
CA GLN A 642 -23.26 3.60 -21.77
C GLN A 642 -24.39 4.41 -22.40
N THR A 643 -24.92 5.39 -21.69
CA THR A 643 -25.94 6.31 -22.21
C THR A 643 -25.31 7.54 -22.88
N ARG A 644 -26.04 8.07 -23.85
CA ARG A 644 -25.76 9.29 -24.60
C ARG A 644 -27.07 10.08 -24.72
N ASN A 645 -27.32 10.93 -23.73
CA ASN A 645 -28.54 11.72 -23.62
C ASN A 645 -28.66 12.73 -24.76
N ASP A 646 -27.53 13.24 -25.28
CA ASP A 646 -27.50 14.14 -26.44
C ASP A 646 -28.05 13.50 -27.73
N ARG A 647 -28.04 12.16 -27.79
CA ARG A 647 -28.55 11.38 -28.91
C ARG A 647 -29.78 10.54 -28.57
N ASP A 648 -30.28 10.67 -27.34
CA ASP A 648 -31.32 9.82 -26.78
C ASP A 648 -31.03 8.33 -27.06
N ALA A 649 -29.82 7.87 -26.73
CA ALA A 649 -29.32 6.54 -27.12
C ALA A 649 -28.50 5.87 -26.02
N PHE A 650 -28.28 4.55 -26.14
CA PHE A 650 -27.30 3.83 -25.34
C PHE A 650 -26.56 2.75 -26.15
N THR A 651 -25.33 2.46 -25.74
CA THR A 651 -24.41 1.54 -26.43
C THR A 651 -23.98 0.43 -25.48
N ALA A 652 -23.84 -0.79 -26.00
CA ALA A 652 -23.22 -1.89 -25.27
C ALA A 652 -21.85 -2.24 -25.86
N PHE A 653 -20.87 -2.41 -24.98
CA PHE A 653 -19.51 -2.82 -25.35
C PHE A 653 -19.20 -4.17 -24.72
N LEU A 654 -18.52 -5.04 -25.47
CA LEU A 654 -17.96 -6.30 -25.01
C LEU A 654 -16.44 -6.30 -25.18
N VAL A 655 -15.70 -6.65 -24.14
CA VAL A 655 -14.24 -6.85 -24.19
C VAL A 655 -13.92 -8.24 -23.63
N ARG A 656 -13.20 -9.06 -24.38
CA ARG A 656 -12.69 -10.35 -23.91
C ARG A 656 -11.27 -10.24 -23.38
N LYS A 657 -10.85 -11.21 -22.57
CA LYS A 657 -9.51 -11.22 -21.99
C LYS A 657 -8.48 -11.52 -23.08
N GLY A 658 -7.62 -10.54 -23.37
CA GLY A 658 -6.57 -10.65 -24.40
C GLY A 658 -6.89 -9.95 -25.72
N ASP A 659 -8.06 -9.32 -25.85
CA ASP A 659 -8.38 -8.47 -27.00
C ASP A 659 -7.78 -7.07 -26.84
N ASP A 660 -7.09 -6.57 -27.87
CA ASP A 660 -6.56 -5.20 -27.91
C ASP A 660 -7.66 -4.14 -28.17
N ARG A 661 -8.88 -4.56 -28.59
CA ARG A 661 -10.02 -3.68 -28.92
C ARG A 661 -11.35 -4.30 -28.52
N ALA A 662 -12.30 -3.46 -28.07
CA ALA A 662 -13.67 -3.88 -27.76
C ALA A 662 -14.45 -4.25 -29.04
N GLN A 663 -15.30 -5.28 -28.96
CA GLN A 663 -16.40 -5.44 -29.90
C GLN A 663 -17.52 -4.47 -29.47
N GLU A 664 -17.92 -3.56 -30.35
CA GLU A 664 -18.94 -2.54 -30.08
C GLU A 664 -20.13 -2.68 -31.02
N ASP A 665 -21.34 -2.55 -30.47
CA ASP A 665 -22.56 -2.43 -31.25
C ASP A 665 -23.44 -1.34 -30.59
N GLN A 666 -23.95 -0.43 -31.41
CA GLN A 666 -24.58 0.81 -30.97
C GLN A 666 -26.01 0.85 -31.50
N GLU A 667 -26.97 1.08 -30.61
CA GLU A 667 -28.34 1.40 -31.00
C GLU A 667 -28.56 2.91 -30.86
N GLU A 668 -28.81 3.61 -31.97
CA GLU A 668 -29.22 5.02 -31.97
C GLU A 668 -30.75 5.13 -31.85
N ARG A 669 -31.33 4.80 -30.69
CA ARG A 669 -32.79 4.89 -30.44
C ARG A 669 -33.13 5.23 -28.98
N PRO A 670 -34.29 5.89 -28.73
CA PRO A 670 -34.61 6.62 -27.50
C PRO A 670 -34.24 5.93 -26.21
N LEU A 671 -33.60 6.65 -25.28
CA LEU A 671 -33.65 6.29 -23.88
C LEU A 671 -35.12 6.22 -23.48
N GLY A 672 -35.50 5.23 -22.68
CA GLY A 672 -36.92 4.95 -22.43
C GLY A 672 -37.75 6.16 -21.97
N PHE A 673 -37.13 7.14 -21.30
CA PHE A 673 -37.79 8.35 -20.78
C PHE A 673 -36.94 9.63 -20.88
N GLY A 674 -36.07 9.77 -21.89
CA GLY A 674 -35.35 11.02 -22.15
C GLY A 674 -34.39 11.44 -21.02
N GLY A 675 -33.63 10.49 -20.49
CA GLY A 675 -32.48 10.83 -19.66
C GLY A 675 -32.78 11.32 -18.24
N GLN A 676 -33.83 10.81 -17.59
CA GLN A 676 -34.27 11.27 -16.25
C GLN A 676 -33.31 10.93 -15.10
N GLY A 677 -32.12 10.39 -15.42
CA GLY A 677 -31.10 10.03 -14.45
C GLY A 677 -31.35 8.66 -13.83
N MET A 678 -30.30 7.84 -13.77
CA MET A 678 -30.34 6.51 -13.15
C MET A 678 -30.36 6.62 -11.61
N THR A 679 -31.20 5.80 -10.98
CA THR A 679 -31.24 5.59 -9.53
C THR A 679 -31.04 4.12 -9.13
N LEU A 680 -31.15 3.19 -10.08
CA LEU A 680 -31.06 1.75 -9.79
C LEU A 680 -30.46 0.99 -10.98
N ALA A 681 -29.60 0.01 -10.72
CA ALA A 681 -29.24 -1.02 -11.69
C ALA A 681 -29.74 -2.38 -11.19
N ILE A 682 -30.29 -3.18 -12.11
CA ILE A 682 -30.85 -4.51 -11.82
C ILE A 682 -30.16 -5.54 -12.70
N PHE A 683 -29.63 -6.59 -12.10
CA PHE A 683 -29.04 -7.74 -12.78
C PHE A 683 -29.94 -8.95 -12.53
N ALA A 684 -30.64 -9.40 -13.58
CA ALA A 684 -31.65 -10.45 -13.50
C ALA A 684 -31.22 -11.68 -14.31
N PRO A 685 -30.98 -12.84 -13.67
CA PRO A 685 -30.54 -14.05 -14.37
C PRO A 685 -31.61 -14.58 -15.32
N GLN A 686 -31.18 -15.10 -16.47
CA GLN A 686 -31.98 -15.69 -17.54
C GLN A 686 -31.51 -17.11 -17.87
N GLY A 687 -32.32 -17.85 -18.62
CA GLY A 687 -32.08 -19.24 -18.99
C GLY A 687 -33.03 -20.22 -18.30
N PRO A 688 -32.75 -21.53 -18.36
CA PRO A 688 -33.48 -22.55 -17.62
C PRO A 688 -33.40 -22.30 -16.10
N LYS A 689 -34.40 -22.76 -15.34
CA LYS A 689 -34.39 -22.68 -13.87
C LYS A 689 -33.15 -23.40 -13.33
N GLY A 690 -32.38 -22.71 -12.47
CA GLY A 690 -31.13 -23.23 -11.91
C GLY A 690 -29.86 -22.85 -12.68
N ALA A 691 -29.98 -22.29 -13.90
CA ALA A 691 -28.82 -21.79 -14.64
C ALA A 691 -28.23 -20.55 -13.96
N SER A 692 -26.90 -20.46 -13.91
CA SER A 692 -26.20 -19.41 -13.16
C SER A 692 -25.36 -18.49 -14.03
N THR A 693 -25.41 -17.19 -13.72
CA THR A 693 -24.48 -16.18 -14.22
C THR A 693 -23.71 -15.59 -13.06
N PHE A 694 -22.42 -15.38 -13.23
CA PHE A 694 -21.52 -14.79 -12.24
C PHE A 694 -21.20 -13.37 -12.68
N VAL A 695 -21.30 -12.44 -11.74
CA VAL A 695 -21.06 -11.01 -11.94
C VAL A 695 -19.91 -10.58 -11.03
N ASP A 696 -18.95 -9.88 -11.61
CA ASP A 696 -17.75 -9.36 -10.97
C ASP A 696 -17.42 -7.99 -11.62
N ASN A 697 -16.35 -7.30 -11.22
CA ASN A 697 -16.00 -5.90 -11.50
C ASN A 697 -17.14 -4.90 -11.80
N VAL A 698 -18.26 -4.91 -11.07
CA VAL A 698 -19.31 -3.91 -11.28
C VAL A 698 -18.76 -2.51 -11.00
N ARG A 699 -18.90 -1.63 -11.98
CA ARG A 699 -18.40 -0.26 -12.02
C ARG A 699 -19.42 0.67 -12.62
N PHE A 700 -19.82 1.69 -11.90
CA PHE A 700 -20.67 2.75 -12.44
C PHE A 700 -19.88 4.02 -12.66
N ALA A 701 -20.11 4.78 -13.73
CA ALA A 701 -19.48 6.06 -14.03
C ALA A 701 -20.52 7.12 -14.43
N ALA A 702 -20.58 8.26 -13.72
CA ALA A 702 -21.51 9.37 -14.02
C ALA A 702 -20.97 10.41 -15.03
N THR A 703 -19.80 10.19 -15.62
CA THR A 703 -19.23 11.09 -16.63
C THR A 703 -18.45 10.24 -17.61
N VAL A 704 -18.80 10.32 -18.89
CA VAL A 704 -18.19 9.47 -19.91
C VAL A 704 -17.46 10.35 -20.93
N GLU A 705 -16.14 10.18 -21.00
CA GLU A 705 -15.34 10.86 -22.01
C GLU A 705 -15.74 10.43 -23.42
N LYS A 706 -15.76 11.40 -24.35
CA LYS A 706 -15.74 11.12 -25.78
C LYS A 706 -14.34 10.60 -26.12
N LYS A 707 -14.23 9.28 -26.32
CA LYS A 707 -13.04 8.55 -26.81
C LYS A 707 -11.80 8.62 -25.91
N THR A 708 -11.74 7.69 -24.97
CA THR A 708 -10.46 7.07 -24.58
C THR A 708 -10.74 5.65 -24.07
N MET A 709 -10.38 4.63 -24.85
CA MET A 709 -10.39 3.22 -24.44
C MET A 709 -9.04 2.86 -23.82
N PHE A 710 -9.12 2.21 -22.65
CA PHE A 710 -8.12 1.56 -21.79
C PHE A 710 -6.89 2.37 -21.34
#